data_AF-E6SSZ6-F1
#
_entry.id   AF-E6SSZ6-F1
#
_cell.length_a   1.000
_cell.length_b   1.000
_cell.length_c   1.000
_cell.angle_alpha   90.00
_cell.angle_beta   90.00
_cell.angle_gamma   90.00
#
_symmetry.space_group_name_H-M   'P 1'
#
loop_
_entity.id
_entity.type
_entity.pdbx_description
1 polymer ?
#
loop_
_entity_poly.entity_id
_entity_poly.type
_entity_poly.pdbx_seq_one_letter_code
_entity_poly.pdbx_strand_id
1 'polypeptide(L)'
;MKKILSIIFALFCGYFYSLAGQNFIDFHYRDSILKIVDALPATPVRLAYLERMAHRHQYIPYNMFFATRLYTEAKKQKNMIYENWGAYYMAGCYDKKHDADSLAYWVNILERFAPEVGTYDYYLEQKAAISRALASKRQIEKAVYVAKETLKESMEHHSENGKIAAYNSLGCAYAVSSRHKEALSVFQKAYNSFTSQTVPFLKIDILSRLASMYGNMGKTDERFSFIQEMDSTLRDIICHDPETQDNWTNFAIDCETKYEMHFMNRKEFGEAQRHLDKAKSLLKPYVDPVFWVNIQLVQLQLYGAQGDWDKSIALTDEITPIILQRHSSTFGILTDFKAKKQYEKGDIDGAIATRRYLIHTQDSLDSAFSTDQLQQVKEIYHIDELLLEKQKIQDSIYYRVVIVLTILLSLMLAFYLYTRHLSRKIVIVEKKTTEAAMQAEADNMAKDRLKSEISHDVRTPLNVVVGFAELITSSEILDSEAKREYGQMIQTNAESLLNYINTILELSRLESGKIQYKKEECDIVRLCHNVIQMVTEKDVLNGMVSLQVGIDSLIILTDKERFVSFLTSLLTPTEGDMECYRTTVRINYEKNKSILYFDVINSPLAKVRFESKTSLIRHEINAHFIHYFGGIYKVQAEAEEGPTISFTLPL
;
A
#
# COMPACT_ATOMS: atom_id res chain seq x y z
N MET A 1 -23.61 66.46 38.97
CA MET A 1 -23.80 65.03 38.64
C MET A 1 -25.26 64.66 38.34
N LYS A 2 -26.26 64.90 39.21
CA LYS A 2 -27.67 64.49 38.93
C LYS A 2 -28.31 65.14 37.67
N LYS A 3 -28.09 66.43 37.39
CA LYS A 3 -28.63 67.10 36.18
C LYS A 3 -28.01 66.63 34.86
N ILE A 4 -26.75 66.19 34.88
CA ILE A 4 -26.05 65.63 33.70
C ILE A 4 -26.54 64.20 33.44
N LEU A 5 -26.75 63.41 34.51
CA LEU A 5 -27.37 62.08 34.40
C LEU A 5 -28.80 62.15 33.83
N SER A 6 -29.57 63.19 34.16
CA SER A 6 -30.93 63.39 33.61
C SER A 6 -30.95 63.79 32.13
N ILE A 7 -29.94 64.53 31.65
CA ILE A 7 -29.80 64.90 30.23
C ILE A 7 -29.31 63.70 29.42
N ILE A 8 -28.40 62.89 29.97
CA ILE A 8 -27.99 61.61 29.40
C ILE A 8 -29.19 60.66 29.34
N PHE A 9 -30.00 60.56 30.39
CA PHE A 9 -31.23 59.75 30.40
C PHE A 9 -32.30 60.28 29.42
N ALA A 10 -32.39 61.59 29.20
CA ALA A 10 -33.32 62.18 28.22
C ALA A 10 -32.87 61.97 26.76
N LEU A 11 -31.56 62.05 26.48
CA LEU A 11 -30.99 61.70 25.16
C LEU A 11 -31.05 60.18 24.91
N PHE A 12 -30.85 59.35 25.95
CA PHE A 12 -31.06 57.90 25.90
C PHE A 12 -32.54 57.55 25.70
N CYS A 13 -33.47 58.18 26.43
CA CYS A 13 -34.91 57.97 26.23
C CYS A 13 -35.37 58.41 24.83
N GLY A 14 -34.78 59.46 24.26
CA GLY A 14 -35.03 59.83 22.86
C GLY A 14 -34.57 58.76 21.85
N TYR A 15 -33.39 58.16 22.09
CA TYR A 15 -32.87 57.04 21.29
C TYR A 15 -33.69 55.75 21.47
N PHE A 16 -34.17 55.46 22.69
CA PHE A 16 -35.02 54.30 22.99
C PHE A 16 -36.47 54.46 22.50
N TYR A 17 -37.05 55.67 22.54
CA TYR A 17 -38.35 55.96 21.92
C TYR A 17 -38.26 55.91 20.39
N SER A 18 -37.14 56.33 19.78
CA SER A 18 -36.93 56.12 18.35
C SER A 18 -36.75 54.64 18.02
N LEU A 19 -36.00 53.86 18.82
CA LEU A 19 -35.86 52.40 18.67
C LEU A 19 -37.20 51.65 18.80
N ALA A 20 -38.10 52.07 19.70
CA ALA A 20 -39.42 51.46 19.84
C ALA A 20 -40.35 51.76 18.65
N GLY A 21 -40.36 53.02 18.16
CA GLY A 21 -41.10 53.40 16.96
C GLY A 21 -40.50 52.81 15.66
N GLN A 22 -39.19 52.65 15.63
CA GLN A 22 -38.44 52.08 14.51
C GLN A 22 -38.62 50.57 14.42
N ASN A 23 -38.58 49.84 15.54
CA ASN A 23 -38.96 48.43 15.59
C ASN A 23 -40.36 48.20 15.01
N PHE A 24 -41.34 49.06 15.32
CA PHE A 24 -42.71 48.96 14.79
C PHE A 24 -42.76 49.19 13.27
N ILE A 25 -42.08 50.22 12.76
CA ILE A 25 -41.96 50.50 11.32
C ILE A 25 -41.22 49.36 10.60
N ASP A 26 -40.20 48.80 11.25
CA ASP A 26 -39.39 47.72 10.69
C ASP A 26 -40.20 46.41 10.57
N PHE A 27 -41.02 46.09 11.57
CA PHE A 27 -41.96 44.97 11.47
C PHE A 27 -42.97 45.17 10.32
N HIS A 28 -43.54 46.37 10.17
CA HIS A 28 -44.47 46.66 9.09
C HIS A 28 -43.86 46.57 7.69
N TYR A 29 -42.64 47.06 7.52
CA TYR A 29 -41.93 46.97 6.24
C TYR A 29 -41.64 45.51 5.88
N ARG A 30 -41.08 44.74 6.83
CA ARG A 30 -40.82 43.31 6.67
C ARG A 30 -42.08 42.53 6.30
N ASP A 31 -43.18 42.76 7.02
CA ASP A 31 -44.44 42.05 6.80
C ASP A 31 -45.07 42.42 5.44
N SER A 32 -44.84 43.64 4.96
CA SER A 32 -45.27 44.07 3.62
C SER A 32 -44.51 43.34 2.51
N ILE A 33 -43.20 43.17 2.67
CA ILE A 33 -42.38 42.37 1.73
C ILE A 33 -42.81 40.90 1.76
N LEU A 34 -43.08 40.33 2.94
CA LEU A 34 -43.55 38.94 3.06
C LEU A 34 -44.88 38.69 2.34
N LYS A 35 -45.84 39.63 2.42
CA LYS A 35 -47.11 39.51 1.68
C LYS A 35 -46.87 39.35 0.18
N ILE A 36 -45.87 40.05 -0.37
CA ILE A 36 -45.50 39.92 -1.78
C ILE A 36 -44.86 38.54 -2.04
N VAL A 37 -43.91 38.12 -1.20
CA VAL A 37 -43.24 36.80 -1.29
C VAL A 37 -44.24 35.66 -1.28
N ASP A 38 -45.19 35.69 -0.34
CA ASP A 38 -46.16 34.62 -0.14
C ASP A 38 -47.24 34.62 -1.24
N ALA A 39 -47.50 35.76 -1.88
CA ALA A 39 -48.37 35.86 -3.05
C ALA A 39 -47.71 35.39 -4.36
N LEU A 40 -46.37 35.48 -4.48
CA LEU A 40 -45.64 34.94 -5.64
C LEU A 40 -45.73 33.41 -5.67
N PRO A 41 -45.73 32.74 -6.83
CA PRO A 41 -45.74 31.28 -6.90
C PRO A 41 -44.41 30.68 -6.39
N ALA A 42 -44.44 29.43 -5.92
CA ALA A 42 -43.26 28.71 -5.42
C ALA A 42 -42.32 28.27 -6.57
N THR A 43 -41.79 29.24 -7.31
CA THR A 43 -40.93 29.07 -8.47
C THR A 43 -39.67 29.92 -8.32
N PRO A 44 -38.69 29.84 -9.25
CA PRO A 44 -37.50 30.68 -9.22
C PRO A 44 -37.77 32.19 -9.17
N VAL A 45 -38.95 32.66 -9.58
CA VAL A 45 -39.35 34.08 -9.47
C VAL A 45 -39.41 34.53 -8.01
N ARG A 46 -39.96 33.70 -7.11
CA ARG A 46 -40.00 33.98 -5.67
C ARG A 46 -38.59 34.00 -5.07
N LEU A 47 -37.72 33.08 -5.52
CA LEU A 47 -36.32 33.03 -5.08
C LEU A 47 -35.53 34.26 -5.53
N ALA A 48 -35.68 34.68 -6.79
CA ALA A 48 -35.06 35.90 -7.32
C ALA A 48 -35.50 37.15 -6.55
N TYR A 49 -36.79 37.24 -6.20
CA TYR A 49 -37.29 38.35 -5.39
C TYR A 49 -36.69 38.34 -3.97
N LEU A 50 -36.64 37.18 -3.32
CA LEU A 50 -36.01 37.03 -2.00
C LEU A 50 -34.51 37.35 -2.02
N GLU A 51 -33.81 36.93 -3.07
CA GLU A 51 -32.40 37.25 -3.31
C GLU A 51 -32.19 38.75 -3.42
N ARG A 52 -32.99 39.45 -4.24
CA ARG A 52 -32.93 40.91 -4.34
C ARG A 52 -33.19 41.61 -3.00
N MET A 53 -34.10 41.09 -2.17
CA MET A 53 -34.35 41.64 -0.82
C MET A 53 -33.16 41.42 0.13
N ALA A 54 -32.52 40.25 0.07
CA ALA A 54 -31.32 39.97 0.85
C ALA A 54 -30.12 40.82 0.39
N HIS A 55 -29.95 40.99 -0.94
CA HIS A 55 -28.95 41.86 -1.54
C HIS A 55 -29.10 43.31 -1.11
N ARG A 56 -30.34 43.83 -1.14
CA ARG A 56 -30.66 45.21 -0.78
C ARG A 56 -30.43 45.51 0.70
N HIS A 57 -30.73 44.55 1.57
CA HIS A 57 -30.78 44.77 3.01
C HIS A 57 -29.73 43.93 3.74
N GLN A 58 -28.45 44.31 3.65
CA GLN A 58 -27.36 43.51 4.26
C GLN A 58 -27.05 43.87 5.71
N TYR A 59 -27.74 44.87 6.27
CA TYR A 59 -27.61 45.33 7.65
C TYR A 59 -28.88 45.09 8.49
N ILE A 60 -28.72 45.20 9.81
CA ILE A 60 -29.82 45.08 10.78
C ILE A 60 -30.86 46.17 10.49
N PRO A 61 -32.17 45.87 10.58
CA PRO A 61 -32.76 44.67 11.19
C PRO A 61 -33.13 43.54 10.21
N TYR A 62 -33.00 43.75 8.91
CA TYR A 62 -33.62 42.87 7.92
C TYR A 62 -32.71 41.77 7.37
N ASN A 63 -31.39 41.96 7.44
CA ASN A 63 -30.40 41.11 6.81
C ASN A 63 -30.55 39.61 7.09
N MET A 64 -30.56 39.24 8.36
CA MET A 64 -30.69 37.84 8.78
C MET A 64 -32.05 37.28 8.36
N PHE A 65 -33.09 38.11 8.37
CA PHE A 65 -34.44 37.69 8.05
C PHE A 65 -34.59 37.31 6.57
N PHE A 66 -34.21 38.20 5.64
CA PHE A 66 -34.33 37.91 4.22
C PHE A 66 -33.36 36.82 3.77
N ALA A 67 -32.14 36.78 4.30
CA ALA A 67 -31.19 35.70 4.04
C ALA A 67 -31.73 34.33 4.50
N THR A 68 -32.32 34.26 5.69
CA THR A 68 -32.96 33.03 6.20
C THR A 68 -34.14 32.61 5.34
N ARG A 69 -35.01 33.57 4.94
CA ARG A 69 -36.18 33.26 4.11
C ARG A 69 -35.76 32.77 2.72
N LEU A 70 -34.74 33.37 2.12
CA LEU A 70 -34.15 32.90 0.86
C LEU A 70 -33.61 31.48 0.98
N TYR A 71 -32.74 31.22 1.97
CA TYR A 71 -32.13 29.90 2.18
C TYR A 71 -33.19 28.81 2.39
N THR A 72 -34.16 29.05 3.26
CA THR A 72 -35.21 28.07 3.57
C THR A 72 -36.16 27.82 2.41
N GLU A 73 -36.50 28.85 1.63
CA GLU A 73 -37.34 28.72 0.44
C GLU A 73 -36.60 27.98 -0.69
N ALA A 74 -35.33 28.32 -0.93
CA ALA A 74 -34.51 27.66 -1.94
C ALA A 74 -34.33 26.16 -1.64
N LYS A 75 -34.09 25.83 -0.37
CA LYS A 75 -33.98 24.44 0.10
C LYS A 75 -35.28 23.66 -0.10
N LYS A 76 -36.45 24.27 0.17
CA LYS A 76 -37.76 23.65 -0.10
C LYS A 76 -37.97 23.38 -1.59
N GLN A 77 -37.54 24.31 -2.44
CA GLN A 77 -37.62 24.19 -3.89
C GLN A 77 -36.48 23.34 -4.49
N LYS A 78 -35.53 22.85 -3.67
CA LYS A 78 -34.32 22.12 -4.09
C LYS A 78 -33.52 22.88 -5.15
N ASN A 79 -33.44 24.21 -5.01
CA ASN A 79 -32.69 25.06 -5.92
C ASN A 79 -31.33 25.42 -5.32
N MET A 80 -30.30 24.70 -5.79
CA MET A 80 -28.94 24.81 -5.25
C MET A 80 -28.31 26.21 -5.42
N ILE A 81 -28.58 26.90 -6.53
CA ILE A 81 -28.00 28.24 -6.79
C ILE A 81 -28.47 29.24 -5.73
N TYR A 82 -29.78 29.29 -5.49
CA TYR A 82 -30.36 30.18 -4.48
C TYR A 82 -30.12 29.69 -3.05
N GLU A 83 -29.93 28.39 -2.84
CA GLU A 83 -29.50 27.87 -1.54
C GLU A 83 -28.08 28.34 -1.21
N ASN A 84 -27.17 28.32 -2.19
CA ASN A 84 -25.84 28.90 -2.08
C ASN A 84 -25.90 30.43 -1.79
N TRP A 85 -26.73 31.19 -2.52
CA TRP A 85 -26.91 32.63 -2.25
C TRP A 85 -27.45 32.91 -0.84
N GLY A 86 -28.44 32.15 -0.41
CA GLY A 86 -28.96 32.22 0.96
C GLY A 86 -27.86 31.97 1.99
N ALA A 87 -27.03 30.94 1.79
CA ALA A 87 -25.90 30.64 2.65
C ALA A 87 -24.84 31.76 2.65
N TYR A 88 -24.57 32.39 1.50
CA TYR A 88 -23.62 33.51 1.38
C TYR A 88 -24.10 34.73 2.18
N TYR A 89 -25.37 35.12 2.03
CA TYR A 89 -25.92 36.24 2.81
C TYR A 89 -25.98 35.93 4.31
N MET A 90 -26.24 34.67 4.70
CA MET A 90 -26.18 34.24 6.10
C MET A 90 -24.76 34.33 6.67
N ALA A 91 -23.75 33.87 5.93
CA ALA A 91 -22.35 34.04 6.29
C ALA A 91 -22.02 35.53 6.49
N GLY A 92 -22.38 36.39 5.54
CA GLY A 92 -22.19 37.82 5.64
C GLY A 92 -22.92 38.50 6.81
N CYS A 93 -24.00 37.91 7.34
CA CYS A 93 -24.66 38.39 8.56
C CYS A 93 -23.85 38.05 9.82
N TYR A 94 -23.21 36.88 9.87
CA TYR A 94 -22.38 36.46 11.00
C TYR A 94 -20.98 37.08 10.98
N ASP A 95 -20.43 37.37 9.80
CA ASP A 95 -19.22 38.20 9.66
C ASP A 95 -19.41 39.57 10.33
N LYS A 96 -20.51 40.26 10.03
CA LYS A 96 -20.87 41.55 10.67
C LYS A 96 -21.10 41.46 12.19
N LYS A 97 -21.45 40.28 12.71
CA LYS A 97 -21.56 40.04 14.16
C LYS A 97 -20.23 39.64 14.80
N HIS A 98 -19.17 39.49 14.01
CA HIS A 98 -17.89 38.94 14.43
C HIS A 98 -18.03 37.56 15.10
N ASP A 99 -18.97 36.74 14.63
CA ASP A 99 -19.23 35.40 15.17
C ASP A 99 -18.58 34.32 14.30
N ALA A 100 -17.31 34.00 14.62
CA ALA A 100 -16.50 33.03 13.89
C ALA A 100 -17.13 31.63 13.81
N ASP A 101 -17.83 31.16 14.84
CA ASP A 101 -18.34 29.78 14.91
C ASP A 101 -19.56 29.62 13.98
N SER A 102 -20.52 30.55 14.08
CA SER A 102 -21.66 30.58 13.18
C SER A 102 -21.24 30.86 11.73
N LEU A 103 -20.24 31.72 11.53
CA LEU A 103 -19.68 31.97 10.19
C LEU A 103 -19.06 30.69 9.61
N ALA A 104 -18.27 29.95 10.39
CA ALA A 104 -17.67 28.69 9.95
C ALA A 104 -18.72 27.65 9.53
N TYR A 105 -19.86 27.58 10.23
CA TYR A 105 -20.99 26.72 9.83
C TYR A 105 -21.50 27.05 8.42
N TRP A 106 -21.71 28.33 8.11
CA TRP A 106 -22.18 28.75 6.78
C TRP A 106 -21.11 28.61 5.70
N VAL A 107 -19.83 28.82 6.05
CA VAL A 107 -18.70 28.56 5.15
C VAL A 107 -18.63 27.08 4.78
N ASN A 108 -18.84 26.14 5.72
CA ASN A 108 -18.92 24.71 5.41
C ASN A 108 -20.13 24.34 4.53
N ILE A 109 -21.21 25.13 4.57
CA ILE A 109 -22.32 24.98 3.61
C ILE A 109 -21.88 25.45 2.22
N LEU A 110 -21.23 26.61 2.12
CA LEU A 110 -20.74 27.16 0.85
C LEU A 110 -19.67 26.28 0.21
N GLU A 111 -18.76 25.70 1.01
CA GLU A 111 -17.73 24.75 0.54
C GLU A 111 -18.34 23.58 -0.22
N ARG A 112 -19.45 23.02 0.29
CA ARG A 112 -20.15 21.91 -0.34
C ARG A 112 -20.78 22.29 -1.68
N PHE A 113 -21.22 23.54 -1.83
CA PHE A 113 -21.81 24.03 -3.08
C PHE A 113 -20.78 24.50 -4.09
N ALA A 114 -19.58 24.91 -3.66
CA ALA A 114 -18.59 25.53 -4.53
C ALA A 114 -18.22 24.69 -5.78
N PRO A 115 -17.99 23.36 -5.70
CA PRO A 115 -17.70 22.54 -6.89
C PRO A 115 -18.88 22.42 -7.85
N GLU A 116 -20.12 22.38 -7.33
CA GLU A 116 -21.32 22.13 -8.12
C GLU A 116 -21.88 23.40 -8.76
N VAL A 117 -21.79 24.54 -8.07
CA VAL A 117 -22.29 25.85 -8.54
C VAL A 117 -21.20 26.67 -9.22
N GLY A 118 -19.91 26.40 -8.93
CA GLY A 118 -18.79 27.19 -9.41
C GLY A 118 -18.55 28.48 -8.61
N THR A 119 -18.88 28.48 -7.31
CA THR A 119 -18.91 29.67 -6.44
C THR A 119 -17.72 29.77 -5.49
N TYR A 120 -16.54 29.27 -5.91
CA TYR A 120 -15.32 29.30 -5.10
C TYR A 120 -14.97 30.70 -4.60
N ASP A 121 -15.15 31.75 -5.41
CA ASP A 121 -14.94 33.14 -4.99
C ASP A 121 -15.77 33.51 -3.74
N TYR A 122 -17.07 33.20 -3.73
CA TYR A 122 -17.95 33.52 -2.61
C TYR A 122 -17.64 32.69 -1.36
N TYR A 123 -17.34 31.40 -1.54
CA TYR A 123 -16.94 30.51 -0.46
C TYR A 123 -15.64 31.00 0.20
N LEU A 124 -14.60 31.27 -0.60
CA LEU A 124 -13.27 31.64 -0.11
C LEU A 124 -13.25 33.07 0.45
N GLU A 125 -14.06 33.99 -0.08
CA GLU A 125 -14.28 35.30 0.53
C GLU A 125 -14.82 35.17 1.96
N GLN A 126 -15.85 34.32 2.17
CA GLN A 126 -16.42 34.10 3.49
C GLN A 126 -15.49 33.28 4.40
N LYS A 127 -14.70 32.36 3.85
CA LYS A 127 -13.65 31.64 4.61
C LYS A 127 -12.59 32.61 5.13
N ALA A 128 -12.17 33.57 4.30
CA ALA A 128 -11.26 34.64 4.73
C ALA A 128 -11.88 35.50 5.84
N ALA A 129 -13.19 35.77 5.79
CA ALA A 129 -13.89 36.50 6.84
C ALA A 129 -13.82 35.82 8.23
N ILE A 130 -13.69 34.48 8.31
CA ILE A 130 -13.43 33.77 9.58
C ILE A 130 -12.16 34.29 10.23
N SER A 131 -11.08 34.51 9.46
CA SER A 131 -9.85 35.10 9.98
C SER A 131 -10.10 36.49 10.58
N ARG A 132 -10.92 37.34 9.93
CA ARG A 132 -11.24 38.68 10.46
C ARG A 132 -12.03 38.60 11.77
N ALA A 133 -13.01 37.71 11.84
CA ALA A 133 -13.78 37.46 13.07
C ALA A 133 -12.86 36.97 14.21
N LEU A 134 -11.96 36.02 13.94
CA LEU A 134 -10.97 35.54 14.91
C LEU A 134 -10.01 36.65 15.36
N ALA A 135 -9.50 37.45 14.43
CA ALA A 135 -8.62 38.57 14.75
C ALA A 135 -9.31 39.61 15.65
N SER A 136 -10.59 39.88 15.42
CA SER A 136 -11.39 40.80 16.27
C SER A 136 -11.56 40.29 17.71
N LYS A 137 -11.60 38.97 17.89
CA LYS A 137 -11.60 38.29 19.19
C LYS A 137 -10.19 38.08 19.76
N ARG A 138 -9.17 38.74 19.17
CA ARG A 138 -7.75 38.63 19.55
C ARG A 138 -7.15 37.21 19.41
N GLN A 139 -7.77 36.35 18.61
CA GLN A 139 -7.24 35.03 18.27
C GLN A 139 -6.29 35.12 17.06
N ILE A 140 -5.17 35.80 17.25
CA ILE A 140 -4.29 36.27 16.16
C ILE A 140 -3.68 35.11 15.37
N GLU A 141 -3.09 34.12 16.04
CA GLU A 141 -2.37 33.04 15.33
C GLU A 141 -3.35 32.11 14.61
N LYS A 142 -4.54 31.88 15.19
CA LYS A 142 -5.63 31.17 14.51
C LYS A 142 -6.13 31.96 13.29
N ALA A 143 -6.26 33.28 13.38
CA ALA A 143 -6.62 34.13 12.25
C ALA A 143 -5.57 34.06 11.13
N VAL A 144 -4.28 34.21 11.46
CA VAL A 144 -3.16 34.10 10.50
C VAL A 144 -3.17 32.74 9.81
N TYR A 145 -3.37 31.66 10.57
CA TYR A 145 -3.48 30.31 10.02
C TYR A 145 -4.63 30.21 9.00
N VAL A 146 -5.85 30.59 9.40
CA VAL A 146 -7.03 30.53 8.53
C VAL A 146 -6.85 31.37 7.26
N ALA A 147 -6.27 32.56 7.36
CA ALA A 147 -6.01 33.40 6.19
C ALA A 147 -4.98 32.79 5.23
N LYS A 148 -3.92 32.15 5.75
CA LYS A 148 -2.91 31.47 4.92
C LYS A 148 -3.46 30.22 4.25
N GLU A 149 -4.23 29.40 4.96
CA GLU A 149 -4.93 28.25 4.39
C GLU A 149 -5.89 28.69 3.30
N THR A 150 -6.70 29.72 3.55
CA THR A 150 -7.63 30.27 2.54
C THR A 150 -6.87 30.80 1.33
N LEU A 151 -5.72 31.46 1.52
CA LEU A 151 -4.88 31.95 0.43
C LEU A 151 -4.37 30.80 -0.45
N LYS A 152 -3.88 29.72 0.18
CA LYS A 152 -3.39 28.53 -0.52
C LYS A 152 -4.50 27.90 -1.36
N GLU A 153 -5.65 27.66 -0.75
CA GLU A 153 -6.82 27.09 -1.41
C GLU A 153 -7.35 27.99 -2.54
N SER A 154 -7.30 29.31 -2.36
CA SER A 154 -7.65 30.28 -3.42
C SER A 154 -6.74 30.17 -4.63
N MET A 155 -5.44 29.91 -4.42
CA MET A 155 -4.50 29.68 -5.52
C MET A 155 -4.75 28.34 -6.21
N GLU A 156 -5.08 27.29 -5.47
CA GLU A 156 -5.41 25.96 -6.02
C GLU A 156 -6.67 26.02 -6.90
N HIS A 157 -7.69 26.75 -6.45
CA HIS A 157 -8.96 26.90 -7.17
C HIS A 157 -9.02 28.11 -8.12
N HIS A 158 -7.91 28.82 -8.33
CA HIS A 158 -7.83 30.00 -9.22
C HIS A 158 -8.88 31.09 -8.88
N SER A 159 -9.18 31.25 -7.60
CA SER A 159 -10.13 32.24 -7.07
C SER A 159 -9.43 33.57 -6.81
N GLU A 160 -9.65 34.54 -7.70
CA GLU A 160 -9.04 35.86 -7.59
C GLU A 160 -9.61 36.67 -6.41
N ASN A 161 -10.93 36.66 -6.23
CA ASN A 161 -11.57 37.35 -5.11
C ASN A 161 -11.22 36.67 -3.78
N GLY A 162 -11.16 35.33 -3.73
CA GLY A 162 -10.71 34.58 -2.56
C GLY A 162 -9.27 34.94 -2.17
N LYS A 163 -8.36 35.05 -3.16
CA LYS A 163 -6.97 35.46 -2.94
C LYS A 163 -6.88 36.89 -2.36
N ILE A 164 -7.63 37.83 -2.93
CA ILE A 164 -7.70 39.22 -2.46
C ILE A 164 -8.26 39.29 -1.03
N ALA A 165 -9.34 38.55 -0.74
CA ALA A 165 -9.95 38.48 0.58
C ALA A 165 -9.02 37.86 1.63
N ALA A 166 -8.28 36.81 1.25
CA ALA A 166 -7.30 36.16 2.11
C ALA A 166 -6.12 37.09 2.43
N TYR A 167 -5.59 37.82 1.44
CA TYR A 167 -4.59 38.86 1.70
C TYR A 167 -5.13 39.95 2.62
N ASN A 168 -6.34 40.47 2.36
CA ASN A 168 -6.94 41.47 3.23
C ASN A 168 -7.05 40.99 4.69
N SER A 169 -7.51 39.76 4.89
CA SER A 169 -7.68 39.17 6.22
C SER A 169 -6.35 38.91 6.93
N LEU A 170 -5.33 38.44 6.19
CA LEU A 170 -3.96 38.27 6.70
C LEU A 170 -3.33 39.61 7.07
N GLY A 171 -3.51 40.64 6.24
CA GLY A 171 -3.06 42.00 6.51
C GLY A 171 -3.71 42.57 7.78
N CYS A 172 -5.01 42.34 7.97
CA CYS A 172 -5.72 42.72 9.19
C CYS A 172 -5.16 42.02 10.44
N ALA A 173 -4.94 40.71 10.37
CA ALA A 173 -4.36 39.95 11.48
C ALA A 173 -2.96 40.47 11.87
N TYR A 174 -2.09 40.73 10.87
CA TYR A 174 -0.77 41.32 11.09
C TYR A 174 -0.84 42.75 11.64
N ALA A 175 -1.81 43.56 11.19
CA ALA A 175 -1.98 44.92 11.69
C ALA A 175 -2.35 44.94 13.17
N VAL A 176 -3.24 44.05 13.60
CA VAL A 176 -3.65 43.92 15.02
C VAL A 176 -2.51 43.40 15.90
N SER A 177 -1.59 42.60 15.34
CA SER A 177 -0.44 42.06 16.06
C SER A 177 0.83 42.93 15.95
N SER A 178 0.69 44.22 15.62
CA SER A 178 1.79 45.18 15.47
C SER A 178 2.85 44.83 14.40
N ARG A 179 2.53 43.94 13.45
CA ARG A 179 3.38 43.52 12.32
C ARG A 179 3.15 44.42 11.10
N HIS A 180 3.26 45.74 11.29
CA HIS A 180 2.83 46.74 10.30
C HIS A 180 3.51 46.64 8.93
N LYS A 181 4.79 46.25 8.87
CA LYS A 181 5.52 46.07 7.60
C LYS A 181 4.94 44.91 6.79
N GLU A 182 4.61 43.81 7.45
CA GLU A 182 4.02 42.62 6.82
C GLU A 182 2.58 42.90 6.40
N ALA A 183 1.81 43.58 7.26
CA ALA A 183 0.46 44.03 6.92
C ALA A 183 0.45 44.88 5.64
N LEU A 184 1.31 45.91 5.56
CA LEU A 184 1.41 46.75 4.38
C LEU A 184 1.79 45.95 3.13
N SER A 185 2.80 45.07 3.23
CA SER A 185 3.22 44.24 2.11
C SER A 185 2.08 43.37 1.57
N VAL A 186 1.27 42.80 2.47
CA VAL A 186 0.14 41.96 2.10
C VAL A 186 -1.00 42.79 1.49
N PHE A 187 -1.33 43.95 2.04
CA PHE A 187 -2.33 44.84 1.44
C PHE A 187 -1.93 45.32 0.04
N GLN A 188 -0.64 45.61 -0.18
CA GLN A 188 -0.12 45.93 -1.51
C GLN A 188 -0.26 44.76 -2.49
N LYS A 189 -0.02 43.52 -2.05
CA LYS A 189 -0.27 42.33 -2.88
C LYS A 189 -1.75 42.20 -3.25
N ALA A 190 -2.65 42.48 -2.32
CA ALA A 190 -4.09 42.48 -2.57
C ALA A 190 -4.47 43.53 -3.62
N TYR A 191 -4.01 44.76 -3.44
CA TYR A 191 -4.24 45.87 -4.38
C TYR A 191 -3.67 45.60 -5.78
N ASN A 192 -2.44 45.06 -5.87
CA ASN A 192 -1.83 44.71 -7.15
C ASN A 192 -2.52 43.52 -7.84
N SER A 193 -3.37 42.78 -7.13
CA SER A 193 -4.15 41.66 -7.69
C SER A 193 -5.53 42.10 -8.18
N PHE A 194 -5.87 43.40 -8.11
CA PHE A 194 -7.15 43.89 -8.60
C PHE A 194 -7.34 43.64 -10.09
N THR A 195 -8.56 43.25 -10.44
CA THR A 195 -9.04 42.99 -11.80
C THR A 195 -10.37 43.71 -12.01
N SER A 196 -10.86 43.76 -13.25
CA SER A 196 -12.20 44.29 -13.54
C SER A 196 -13.34 43.51 -12.91
N GLN A 197 -13.08 42.26 -12.45
CA GLN A 197 -14.06 41.39 -11.79
C GLN A 197 -13.92 41.40 -10.26
N THR A 198 -13.01 42.21 -9.70
CA THR A 198 -12.82 42.28 -8.26
C THR A 198 -14.08 42.82 -7.58
N VAL A 199 -14.54 42.14 -6.54
CA VAL A 199 -15.74 42.53 -5.80
C VAL A 199 -15.54 43.94 -5.21
N PRO A 200 -16.49 44.88 -5.42
CA PRO A 200 -16.31 46.28 -5.00
C PRO A 200 -16.06 46.46 -3.50
N PHE A 201 -16.66 45.60 -2.67
CA PHE A 201 -16.44 45.58 -1.22
C PHE A 201 -14.95 45.36 -0.87
N LEU A 202 -14.31 44.37 -1.49
CA LEU A 202 -12.89 44.07 -1.26
C LEU A 202 -12.01 45.22 -1.74
N LYS A 203 -12.35 45.82 -2.89
CA LYS A 203 -11.63 46.97 -3.44
C LYS A 203 -11.62 48.14 -2.45
N ILE A 204 -12.79 48.53 -1.96
CA ILE A 204 -12.95 49.65 -1.02
C ILE A 204 -12.27 49.34 0.33
N ASP A 205 -12.43 48.13 0.89
CA ASP A 205 -11.79 47.79 2.18
C ASP A 205 -10.26 47.86 2.06
N ILE A 206 -9.67 47.30 1.00
CA ILE A 206 -8.21 47.36 0.80
C ILE A 206 -7.71 48.79 0.59
N LEU A 207 -8.41 49.60 -0.22
CA LEU A 207 -8.08 51.02 -0.39
C LEU A 207 -8.13 51.76 0.96
N SER A 208 -9.15 51.48 1.78
CA SER A 208 -9.25 52.00 3.14
C SER A 208 -8.05 51.61 4.00
N ARG A 209 -7.66 50.33 3.99
CA ARG A 209 -6.50 49.84 4.76
C ARG A 209 -5.20 50.51 4.30
N LEU A 210 -4.98 50.63 3.00
CA LEU A 210 -3.80 51.28 2.45
C LEU A 210 -3.77 52.77 2.82
N ALA A 211 -4.88 53.49 2.68
CA ALA A 211 -4.98 54.90 3.09
C ALA A 211 -4.62 55.09 4.58
N SER A 212 -5.11 54.22 5.46
CA SER A 212 -4.75 54.23 6.89
C SER A 212 -3.26 53.94 7.13
N MET A 213 -2.70 52.91 6.47
CA MET A 213 -1.30 52.52 6.65
C MET A 213 -0.32 53.59 6.15
N TYR A 214 -0.54 54.16 4.97
CA TYR A 214 0.28 55.25 4.43
C TYR A 214 0.13 56.52 5.28
N GLY A 215 -1.09 56.80 5.77
CA GLY A 215 -1.32 57.90 6.70
C GLY A 215 -0.50 57.80 7.98
N ASN A 216 -0.45 56.61 8.60
CA ASN A 216 0.37 56.36 9.79
C ASN A 216 1.87 56.49 9.54
N MET A 217 2.32 56.33 8.30
CA MET A 217 3.72 56.53 7.89
C MET A 217 4.05 58.00 7.52
N GLY A 218 3.07 58.91 7.60
CA GLY A 218 3.23 60.31 7.19
C GLY A 218 3.25 60.52 5.67
N LYS A 219 2.94 59.50 4.88
CA LYS A 219 2.93 59.53 3.42
C LYS A 219 1.62 60.11 2.90
N THR A 220 1.59 61.44 2.82
CA THR A 220 0.35 62.20 2.65
C THR A 220 -0.22 62.13 1.23
N ASP A 221 0.63 62.08 0.21
CA ASP A 221 0.21 62.04 -1.20
C ASP A 221 -0.33 60.66 -1.58
N GLU A 222 0.38 59.58 -1.24
CA GLU A 222 -0.08 58.22 -1.50
C GLU A 222 -1.39 57.94 -0.75
N ARG A 223 -1.49 58.39 0.51
CA ARG A 223 -2.75 58.32 1.26
C ARG A 223 -3.89 58.99 0.50
N PHE A 224 -3.69 60.22 0.02
CA PHE A 224 -4.74 60.97 -0.66
C PHE A 224 -5.21 60.28 -1.94
N SER A 225 -4.27 59.73 -2.72
CA SER A 225 -4.58 58.94 -3.92
C SER A 225 -5.53 57.78 -3.62
N PHE A 226 -5.24 56.99 -2.57
CA PHE A 226 -6.11 55.88 -2.17
C PHE A 226 -7.48 56.34 -1.66
N ILE A 227 -7.57 57.47 -0.95
CA ILE A 227 -8.85 58.05 -0.53
C ILE A 227 -9.67 58.47 -1.75
N GLN A 228 -9.05 59.13 -2.74
CA GLN A 228 -9.74 59.54 -3.97
C GLN A 228 -10.24 58.35 -4.79
N GLU A 229 -9.46 57.27 -4.90
CA GLU A 229 -9.89 56.05 -5.57
C GLU A 229 -11.03 55.35 -4.81
N MET A 230 -10.99 55.38 -3.47
CA MET A 230 -12.06 54.84 -2.64
C MET A 230 -13.36 55.62 -2.83
N ASP A 231 -13.30 56.94 -2.81
CA ASP A 231 -14.44 57.85 -3.03
C ASP A 231 -15.01 57.74 -4.45
N SER A 232 -14.15 57.64 -5.48
CA SER A 232 -14.61 57.43 -6.85
C SER A 232 -15.31 56.07 -7.00
N THR A 233 -14.76 55.01 -6.41
CA THR A 233 -15.35 53.67 -6.43
C THR A 233 -16.69 53.64 -5.71
N LEU A 234 -16.81 54.28 -4.53
CA LEU A 234 -18.07 54.38 -3.79
C LEU A 234 -19.16 55.12 -4.60
N ARG A 235 -18.81 56.24 -5.23
CA ARG A 235 -19.75 57.00 -6.07
C ARG A 235 -20.21 56.20 -7.28
N ASP A 236 -19.29 55.47 -7.91
CA ASP A 236 -19.60 54.63 -9.06
C ASP A 236 -20.62 53.53 -8.70
N ILE A 237 -20.40 52.84 -7.57
CA ILE A 237 -21.32 51.79 -7.10
C ILE A 237 -22.71 52.36 -6.79
N ILE A 238 -22.78 53.45 -6.02
CA ILE A 238 -24.06 54.06 -5.62
C ILE A 238 -24.82 54.60 -6.85
N CYS A 239 -24.09 55.05 -7.88
CA CYS A 239 -24.69 55.49 -9.15
C CYS A 239 -25.30 54.31 -9.93
N HIS A 240 -24.60 53.17 -9.99
CA HIS A 240 -25.06 51.99 -10.71
C HIS A 240 -26.18 51.22 -9.99
N ASP A 241 -26.14 51.17 -8.66
CA ASP A 241 -27.15 50.49 -7.83
C ASP A 241 -27.55 51.35 -6.61
N PRO A 242 -28.39 52.37 -6.82
CA PRO A 242 -28.81 53.27 -5.74
C PRO A 242 -29.67 52.58 -4.68
N GLU A 243 -30.26 51.42 -4.97
CA GLU A 243 -31.05 50.68 -3.97
C GLU A 243 -30.18 50.09 -2.85
N THR A 244 -28.88 49.89 -3.07
CA THR A 244 -27.94 49.37 -2.07
C THR A 244 -27.13 50.45 -1.35
N GLN A 245 -27.46 51.73 -1.53
CA GLN A 245 -26.73 52.85 -0.89
C GLN A 245 -26.52 52.63 0.61
N ASP A 246 -27.53 52.13 1.32
CA ASP A 246 -27.46 51.88 2.77
C ASP A 246 -26.35 50.90 3.13
N ASN A 247 -26.08 49.89 2.29
CA ASN A 247 -25.01 48.91 2.50
C ASN A 247 -23.61 49.53 2.48
N TRP A 248 -23.45 50.68 1.83
CA TRP A 248 -22.17 51.38 1.67
C TRP A 248 -21.95 52.48 2.70
N THR A 249 -22.94 52.75 3.56
CA THR A 249 -22.90 53.85 4.56
C THR A 249 -21.68 53.77 5.46
N ASN A 250 -21.30 52.57 5.91
CA ASN A 250 -20.11 52.35 6.73
C ASN A 250 -18.82 52.80 6.03
N PHE A 251 -18.66 52.46 4.76
CA PHE A 251 -17.49 52.88 3.97
C PHE A 251 -17.54 54.35 3.58
N ALA A 252 -18.73 54.91 3.36
CA ALA A 252 -18.88 56.35 3.16
C ALA A 252 -18.42 57.13 4.40
N ILE A 253 -18.81 56.70 5.61
CA ILE A 253 -18.33 57.28 6.86
C ILE A 253 -16.80 57.13 6.98
N ASP A 254 -16.26 55.94 6.70
CA ASP A 254 -14.81 55.73 6.72
C ASP A 254 -14.09 56.65 5.74
N CYS A 255 -14.61 56.83 4.53
CA CYS A 255 -14.08 57.76 3.54
C CYS A 255 -14.03 59.20 4.05
N GLU A 256 -15.15 59.69 4.59
CA GLU A 256 -15.26 61.04 5.12
C GLU A 256 -14.32 61.26 6.32
N THR A 257 -14.19 60.28 7.22
CA THR A 257 -13.23 60.36 8.34
C THR A 257 -11.77 60.34 7.88
N LYS A 258 -11.44 59.64 6.78
CA LYS A 258 -10.09 59.69 6.20
C LYS A 258 -9.78 61.00 5.51
N TYR A 259 -10.76 61.61 4.83
CA TYR A 259 -10.62 62.97 4.29
C TYR A 259 -10.42 63.98 5.42
N GLU A 260 -11.25 63.92 6.46
CA GLU A 260 -11.10 64.75 7.66
C GLU A 260 -9.65 64.70 8.15
N MET A 261 -9.13 63.48 8.37
CA MET A 261 -7.82 63.34 9.00
C MET A 261 -6.69 63.72 8.02
N HIS A 262 -6.93 63.71 6.70
CA HIS A 262 -5.98 64.23 5.71
C HIS A 262 -5.89 65.75 5.82
N PHE A 263 -7.04 66.45 5.81
CA PHE A 263 -7.09 67.90 5.92
C PHE A 263 -6.65 68.41 7.29
N MET A 264 -7.00 67.69 8.36
CA MET A 264 -6.53 67.99 9.72
C MET A 264 -5.00 67.97 9.80
N ASN A 265 -4.34 66.96 9.21
CA ASN A 265 -2.87 66.87 9.19
C ASN A 265 -2.21 68.03 8.43
N ARG A 266 -2.91 68.62 7.46
CA ARG A 266 -2.48 69.83 6.73
C ARG A 266 -2.86 71.14 7.42
N LYS A 267 -3.50 71.08 8.59
CA LYS A 267 -4.05 72.23 9.33
C LYS A 267 -5.15 72.98 8.58
N GLU A 268 -5.83 72.30 7.64
CA GLU A 268 -6.97 72.83 6.88
C GLU A 268 -8.27 72.54 7.66
N PHE A 269 -8.40 73.14 8.84
CA PHE A 269 -9.44 72.78 9.81
C PHE A 269 -10.88 73.00 9.33
N GLY A 270 -11.11 73.94 8.41
CA GLY A 270 -12.44 74.18 7.84
C GLY A 270 -12.91 73.01 6.94
N GLU A 271 -12.00 72.44 6.15
CA GLU A 271 -12.29 71.27 5.33
C GLU A 271 -12.42 70.02 6.22
N ALA A 272 -11.55 69.87 7.21
CA ALA A 272 -11.66 68.78 8.19
C ALA A 272 -13.03 68.78 8.88
N GLN A 273 -13.49 69.94 9.37
CA GLN A 273 -14.81 70.07 9.98
C GLN A 273 -15.95 69.73 9.01
N ARG A 274 -15.86 70.16 7.75
CA ARG A 274 -16.87 69.83 6.72
C ARG A 274 -17.00 68.32 6.51
N HIS A 275 -15.89 67.61 6.40
CA HIS A 275 -15.88 66.15 6.23
C HIS A 275 -16.37 65.42 7.50
N LEU A 276 -16.03 65.93 8.70
CA LEU A 276 -16.60 65.42 9.95
C LEU A 276 -18.13 65.59 10.01
N ASP A 277 -18.65 66.73 9.58
CA ASP A 277 -20.09 66.99 9.58
C ASP A 277 -20.83 66.09 8.57
N LYS A 278 -20.23 65.83 7.40
CA LYS A 278 -20.73 64.83 6.45
C LYS A 278 -20.77 63.44 7.06
N ALA A 279 -19.68 62.99 7.69
CA ALA A 279 -19.62 61.70 8.37
C ALA A 279 -20.73 61.56 9.43
N LYS A 280 -20.96 62.60 10.23
CA LYS A 280 -22.05 62.64 11.22
C LYS A 280 -23.43 62.56 10.58
N SER A 281 -23.65 63.21 9.44
CA SER A 281 -24.94 63.20 8.74
C SER A 281 -25.34 61.81 8.22
N LEU A 282 -24.34 60.95 7.99
CA LEU A 282 -24.51 59.56 7.54
C LEU A 282 -24.83 58.58 8.69
N LEU A 283 -24.73 58.99 9.96
CA LEU A 283 -25.06 58.11 11.08
C LEU A 283 -26.54 57.75 11.08
N LYS A 284 -26.84 56.46 10.88
CA LYS A 284 -28.17 55.87 10.95
C LYS A 284 -28.18 54.69 11.94
N PRO A 285 -29.35 54.22 12.42
CA PRO A 285 -29.43 53.15 13.41
C PRO A 285 -28.84 51.79 12.98
N TYR A 286 -28.73 51.53 11.67
CA TYR A 286 -28.13 50.31 11.11
C TYR A 286 -26.60 50.40 10.94
N VAL A 287 -26.02 51.60 11.07
CA VAL A 287 -24.56 51.80 10.95
C VAL A 287 -23.87 51.07 12.09
N ASP A 288 -22.79 50.39 11.77
CA ASP A 288 -22.05 49.62 12.77
C ASP A 288 -21.50 50.56 13.87
N PRO A 289 -21.71 50.25 15.16
CA PRO A 289 -21.24 51.08 16.28
C PRO A 289 -19.76 51.47 16.23
N VAL A 290 -18.90 50.68 15.58
CA VAL A 290 -17.47 51.01 15.41
C VAL A 290 -17.30 52.31 14.63
N PHE A 291 -18.13 52.60 13.62
CA PHE A 291 -18.02 53.85 12.85
C PHE A 291 -18.48 55.06 13.65
N TRP A 292 -19.45 54.89 14.56
CA TRP A 292 -19.79 55.92 15.53
C TRP A 292 -18.58 56.23 16.42
N VAL A 293 -17.88 55.20 16.93
CA VAL A 293 -16.65 55.39 17.72
C VAL A 293 -15.57 56.12 16.92
N ASN A 294 -15.37 55.76 15.65
CA ASN A 294 -14.39 56.41 14.78
C ASN A 294 -14.68 57.92 14.60
N ILE A 295 -15.95 58.30 14.42
CA ILE A 295 -16.35 59.71 14.34
C ILE A 295 -16.01 60.44 15.65
N GLN A 296 -16.27 59.84 16.82
CA GLN A 296 -15.93 60.45 18.11
C GLN A 296 -14.42 60.64 18.26
N LEU A 297 -13.62 59.63 17.87
CA LEU A 297 -12.16 59.67 17.93
C LEU A 297 -11.59 60.79 17.06
N VAL A 298 -12.09 60.90 15.83
CA VAL A 298 -11.69 61.94 14.90
C VAL A 298 -12.07 63.34 15.40
N GLN A 299 -13.29 63.51 15.91
CA GLN A 299 -13.72 64.79 16.51
C GLN A 299 -12.82 65.22 17.67
N LEU A 300 -12.46 64.27 18.53
CA LEU A 300 -11.56 64.47 19.66
C LEU A 300 -10.14 64.87 19.22
N GLN A 301 -9.64 64.27 18.13
CA GLN A 301 -8.37 64.66 17.51
C GLN A 301 -8.43 66.06 16.93
N LEU A 302 -9.53 66.43 16.26
CA LEU A 302 -9.74 67.75 15.69
C LEU A 302 -9.73 68.85 16.76
N TYR A 303 -10.46 68.65 17.88
CA TYR A 303 -10.40 69.58 19.02
C TYR A 303 -8.99 69.73 19.57
N GLY A 304 -8.27 68.60 19.70
CA GLY A 304 -6.87 68.63 20.11
C GLY A 304 -5.98 69.39 19.12
N ALA A 305 -6.18 69.23 17.81
CA ALA A 305 -5.37 69.90 16.79
C ALA A 305 -5.63 71.42 16.74
N GLN A 306 -6.84 71.86 17.11
CA GLN A 306 -7.24 73.27 17.20
C GLN A 306 -6.80 73.94 18.52
N GLY A 307 -6.32 73.17 19.50
CA GLY A 307 -5.95 73.68 20.83
C GLY A 307 -7.11 73.75 21.83
N ASP A 308 -8.28 73.20 21.49
CA ASP A 308 -9.46 73.13 22.35
C ASP A 308 -9.36 71.95 23.35
N TRP A 309 -8.36 72.00 24.24
CA TRP A 309 -8.03 70.89 25.16
C TRP A 309 -9.20 70.47 26.05
N ASP A 310 -9.96 71.44 26.57
CA ASP A 310 -11.09 71.19 27.45
C ASP A 310 -12.21 70.41 26.75
N LYS A 311 -12.53 70.75 25.50
CA LYS A 311 -13.53 70.02 24.72
C LYS A 311 -13.07 68.60 24.42
N SER A 312 -11.78 68.43 24.12
CA SER A 312 -11.18 67.14 23.85
C SER A 312 -11.22 66.22 25.08
N ILE A 313 -10.85 66.74 26.26
CA ILE A 313 -10.90 66.00 27.54
C ILE A 313 -12.36 65.68 27.92
N ALA A 314 -13.27 66.65 27.84
CA ALA A 314 -14.68 66.44 28.17
C ALA A 314 -15.34 65.38 27.28
N LEU A 315 -15.06 65.41 25.96
CA LEU A 315 -15.54 64.39 25.04
C LEU A 315 -14.95 63.02 25.37
N THR A 316 -13.67 62.95 25.77
CA THR A 316 -13.07 61.69 26.22
C THR A 316 -13.82 61.10 27.40
N ASP A 317 -14.14 61.92 28.40
CA ASP A 317 -14.86 61.49 29.61
C ASP A 317 -16.30 61.05 29.31
N GLU A 318 -16.95 61.68 28.33
CA GLU A 318 -18.29 61.31 27.86
C GLU A 318 -18.30 59.94 27.18
N ILE A 319 -17.35 59.68 26.27
CA ILE A 319 -17.35 58.45 25.45
C ILE A 319 -16.69 57.25 26.15
N THR A 320 -15.79 57.49 27.12
CA THR A 320 -15.03 56.42 27.78
C THR A 320 -15.92 55.33 28.41
N PRO A 321 -17.00 55.64 29.15
CA PRO A 321 -17.89 54.61 29.71
C PRO A 321 -18.58 53.76 28.63
N ILE A 322 -18.95 54.39 27.51
CA ILE A 322 -19.62 53.72 26.38
C ILE A 322 -18.65 52.76 25.69
N ILE A 323 -17.40 53.20 25.50
CA ILE A 323 -16.34 52.44 24.83
C ILE A 323 -15.82 51.33 25.74
N LEU A 324 -15.72 51.55 27.05
CA LEU A 324 -15.29 50.51 28.00
C LEU A 324 -16.23 49.29 27.99
N GLN A 325 -17.55 49.50 27.83
CA GLN A 325 -18.52 48.42 27.79
C GLN A 325 -18.47 47.58 26.50
N ARG A 326 -18.01 48.14 25.38
CA ARG A 326 -18.15 47.53 24.05
C ARG A 326 -16.83 47.30 23.29
N HIS A 327 -15.79 48.07 23.58
CA HIS A 327 -14.50 48.10 22.87
C HIS A 327 -13.34 48.34 23.85
N SER A 328 -13.08 47.36 24.72
CA SER A 328 -12.03 47.43 25.76
C SER A 328 -10.62 47.69 25.21
N SER A 329 -10.34 47.34 23.95
CA SER A 329 -9.06 47.64 23.27
C SER A 329 -8.85 49.13 22.99
N THR A 330 -9.92 49.87 22.71
CA THR A 330 -9.88 51.31 22.38
C THR A 330 -9.78 52.17 23.64
N PHE A 331 -10.16 51.63 24.79
CA PHE A 331 -10.08 52.30 26.08
C PHE A 331 -8.65 52.74 26.43
N GLY A 332 -7.65 51.90 26.18
CA GLY A 332 -6.26 52.24 26.47
C GLY A 332 -5.78 53.45 25.66
N ILE A 333 -6.12 53.48 24.37
CA ILE A 333 -5.77 54.58 23.46
C ILE A 333 -6.42 55.89 23.90
N LEU A 334 -7.70 55.86 24.28
CA LEU A 334 -8.42 57.03 24.75
C LEU A 334 -7.86 57.57 26.07
N THR A 335 -7.53 56.67 26.99
CA THR A 335 -7.00 57.04 28.30
C THR A 335 -5.60 57.65 28.17
N ASP A 336 -4.74 57.10 27.31
CA ASP A 336 -3.44 57.71 27.00
C ASP A 336 -3.59 59.05 26.28
N PHE A 337 -4.52 59.14 25.32
CA PHE A 337 -4.81 60.39 24.64
C PHE A 337 -5.26 61.48 25.62
N LYS A 338 -6.18 61.17 26.55
CA LYS A 338 -6.58 62.09 27.63
C LYS A 338 -5.39 62.56 28.45
N ALA A 339 -4.53 61.63 28.88
CA ALA A 339 -3.35 61.99 29.65
C ALA A 339 -2.42 62.93 28.86
N LYS A 340 -2.24 62.69 27.56
CA LYS A 340 -1.47 63.58 26.68
C LYS A 340 -2.09 64.96 26.59
N LYS A 341 -3.43 65.06 26.46
CA LYS A 341 -4.12 66.36 26.41
C LYS A 341 -4.13 67.10 27.73
N GLN A 342 -4.22 66.40 28.85
CA GLN A 342 -4.03 67.00 30.18
C GLN A 342 -2.62 67.59 30.32
N TYR A 343 -1.60 66.86 29.87
CA TYR A 343 -0.23 67.36 29.87
C TYR A 343 -0.05 68.60 28.96
N GLU A 344 -0.57 68.55 27.72
CA GLU A 344 -0.52 69.68 26.77
C GLU A 344 -1.26 70.93 27.31
N LYS A 345 -2.34 70.73 28.08
CA LYS A 345 -3.07 71.80 28.80
C LYS A 345 -2.29 72.36 30.00
N GLY A 346 -1.29 71.64 30.51
CA GLY A 346 -0.55 71.99 31.74
C GLY A 346 -1.08 71.33 33.03
N ASP A 347 -2.07 70.44 32.92
CA ASP A 347 -2.58 69.60 34.04
C ASP A 347 -1.69 68.36 34.23
N ILE A 348 -0.50 68.58 34.79
CA ILE A 348 0.52 67.53 34.97
C ILE A 348 0.04 66.46 35.96
N ASP A 349 -0.55 66.86 37.08
CA ASP A 349 -1.04 65.93 38.11
C ASP A 349 -2.17 65.04 37.58
N GLY A 350 -3.12 65.63 36.82
CA GLY A 350 -4.16 64.88 36.14
C GLY A 350 -3.60 63.90 35.10
N ALA A 351 -2.61 64.32 34.31
CA ALA A 351 -1.95 63.45 33.34
C ALA A 351 -1.25 62.24 34.01
N ILE A 352 -0.55 62.47 35.13
CA ILE A 352 0.11 61.40 35.90
C ILE A 352 -0.94 60.43 36.47
N ALA A 353 -2.01 60.95 37.06
CA ALA A 353 -3.09 60.13 37.61
C ALA A 353 -3.74 59.25 36.54
N THR A 354 -4.06 59.83 35.37
CA THR A 354 -4.64 59.11 34.23
C THR A 354 -3.69 58.02 33.71
N ARG A 355 -2.39 58.29 33.59
CA ARG A 355 -1.40 57.27 33.20
C ARG A 355 -1.26 56.14 34.21
N ARG A 356 -1.26 56.45 35.51
CA ARG A 356 -1.20 55.43 36.57
C ARG A 356 -2.42 54.50 36.51
N TYR A 357 -3.60 55.08 36.26
CA TYR A 357 -4.82 54.31 36.06
C TYR A 357 -4.74 53.41 34.81
N LEU A 358 -4.20 53.93 33.70
CA LEU A 358 -3.97 53.13 32.49
C LEU A 358 -3.04 51.94 32.77
N ILE A 359 -1.85 52.16 33.35
CA ILE A 359 -0.87 51.11 33.63
C ILE A 359 -1.49 49.99 34.50
N HIS A 360 -2.17 50.36 35.58
CA HIS A 360 -2.81 49.38 36.47
C HIS A 360 -3.88 48.55 35.74
N THR A 361 -4.61 49.17 34.81
CA THR A 361 -5.67 48.49 34.05
C THR A 361 -5.09 47.64 32.90
N GLN A 362 -3.95 48.06 32.34
CA GLN A 362 -3.32 47.47 31.17
C GLN A 362 -2.46 46.25 31.49
N ASP A 363 -1.75 46.24 32.63
CA ASP A 363 -0.94 45.08 33.06
C ASP A 363 -1.80 43.80 33.21
N SER A 364 -3.06 43.96 33.65
CA SER A 364 -4.01 42.84 33.76
C SER A 364 -4.50 42.34 32.40
N LEU A 365 -4.59 43.22 31.40
CA LEU A 365 -5.03 42.87 30.04
C LEU A 365 -3.89 42.24 29.22
N ASP A 366 -2.67 42.77 29.34
CA ASP A 366 -1.51 42.31 28.57
C ASP A 366 -0.98 40.94 29.04
N SER A 367 -1.07 40.65 30.35
CA SER A 367 -0.73 39.32 30.89
C SER A 367 -1.71 38.23 30.42
N ALA A 368 -3.02 38.53 30.47
CA ALA A 368 -4.05 37.63 29.96
C ALA A 368 -3.90 37.38 28.45
N PHE A 369 -3.61 38.43 27.68
CA PHE A 369 -3.40 38.33 26.24
C PHE A 369 -2.17 37.50 25.86
N SER A 370 -1.02 37.76 26.48
CA SER A 370 0.22 37.02 26.19
C SER A 370 0.09 35.53 26.52
N THR A 371 -0.62 35.22 27.60
CA THR A 371 -0.91 33.83 28.01
C THR A 371 -1.86 33.14 27.02
N ASP A 372 -2.92 33.83 26.60
CA ASP A 372 -3.88 33.32 25.61
C ASP A 372 -3.23 33.09 24.24
N GLN A 373 -2.40 34.03 23.76
CA GLN A 373 -1.63 33.84 22.52
C GLN A 373 -0.71 32.61 22.59
N LEU A 374 0.01 32.43 23.70
CA LEU A 374 0.87 31.26 23.89
C LEU A 374 0.06 29.95 23.90
N GLN A 375 -1.14 29.97 24.51
CA GLN A 375 -2.05 28.82 24.50
C GLN A 375 -2.57 28.52 23.09
N GLN A 376 -2.98 29.54 22.33
CA GLN A 376 -3.43 29.36 20.94
C GLN A 376 -2.33 28.75 20.07
N VAL A 377 -1.10 29.22 20.20
CA VAL A 377 0.05 28.65 19.50
C VAL A 377 0.20 27.18 19.87
N LYS A 378 0.17 26.83 21.17
CA LYS A 378 0.24 25.43 21.62
C LYS A 378 -0.89 24.57 21.07
N GLU A 379 -2.11 25.07 21.00
CA GLU A 379 -3.24 24.36 20.41
C GLU A 379 -3.04 24.09 18.92
N ILE A 380 -2.57 25.08 18.15
CA ILE A 380 -2.25 24.90 16.72
C ILE A 380 -1.16 23.84 16.55
N TYR A 381 -0.07 23.94 17.30
CA TYR A 381 1.01 22.94 17.25
C TYR A 381 0.54 21.56 17.69
N HIS A 382 -0.33 21.46 18.69
CA HIS A 382 -0.88 20.18 19.13
C HIS A 382 -1.83 19.56 18.09
N ILE A 383 -2.62 20.38 17.40
CA ILE A 383 -3.44 19.93 16.27
C ILE A 383 -2.53 19.42 15.14
N ASP A 384 -1.47 20.15 14.79
CA ASP A 384 -0.50 19.71 13.78
C ASP A 384 0.18 18.39 14.17
N GLU A 385 0.54 18.23 15.45
CA GLU A 385 1.09 16.98 15.99
C GLU A 385 0.08 15.83 15.86
N LEU A 386 -1.18 16.04 16.23
CA LEU A 386 -2.26 15.04 16.08
C LEU A 386 -2.52 14.68 14.62
N LEU A 387 -2.49 15.65 13.70
CA LEU A 387 -2.63 15.41 12.26
C LEU A 387 -1.45 14.59 11.73
N LEU A 388 -0.24 14.90 12.18
CA LEU A 388 0.98 14.19 11.80
C LEU A 388 1.01 12.77 12.38
N GLU A 389 0.52 12.56 13.61
CA GLU A 389 0.31 11.23 14.18
C GLU A 389 -0.75 10.44 13.41
N LYS A 390 -1.88 11.07 13.08
CA LYS A 390 -2.92 10.44 12.25
C LYS A 390 -2.37 10.01 10.89
N GLN A 391 -1.55 10.85 10.26
CA GLN A 391 -0.89 10.54 9.00
C GLN A 391 0.09 9.36 9.15
N LYS A 392 0.94 9.36 10.20
CA LYS A 392 1.82 8.22 10.53
C LYS A 392 1.04 6.93 10.74
N ILE A 393 -0.12 6.98 11.40
CA ILE A 393 -0.99 5.81 11.60
C ILE A 393 -1.53 5.32 10.25
N GLN A 394 -2.02 6.22 9.39
CA GLN A 394 -2.49 5.86 8.05
C GLN A 394 -1.39 5.21 7.21
N ASP A 395 -0.19 5.78 7.22
CA ASP A 395 0.96 5.21 6.52
C ASP A 395 1.34 3.84 7.09
N SER A 396 1.36 3.69 8.42
CA SER A 396 1.61 2.40 9.08
C SER A 396 0.58 1.34 8.69
N ILE A 397 -0.71 1.70 8.62
CA ILE A 397 -1.78 0.81 8.16
C ILE A 397 -1.53 0.40 6.70
N TYR A 398 -1.20 1.35 5.83
CA TYR A 398 -0.90 1.08 4.42
C TYR A 398 0.26 0.07 4.27
N TYR A 399 1.39 0.28 4.97
CA TYR A 399 2.52 -0.66 4.94
C TYR A 399 2.14 -2.06 5.45
N ARG A 400 1.35 -2.17 6.52
CA ARG A 400 0.87 -3.46 7.04
C ARG A 400 0.02 -4.20 6.02
N VAL A 401 -0.89 -3.50 5.33
CA VAL A 401 -1.73 -4.09 4.27
C VAL A 401 -0.87 -4.62 3.12
N VAL A 402 0.12 -3.85 2.67
CA VAL A 402 1.04 -4.28 1.61
C VAL A 402 1.84 -5.52 2.01
N ILE A 403 2.34 -5.57 3.25
CA ILE A 403 3.08 -6.75 3.76
C ILE A 403 2.17 -7.99 3.78
N VAL A 404 0.93 -7.87 4.29
CA VAL A 404 -0.03 -8.99 4.31
C VAL A 404 -0.34 -9.49 2.91
N LEU A 405 -0.59 -8.59 1.96
CA LEU A 405 -0.82 -8.95 0.56
C LEU A 405 0.37 -9.69 -0.05
N THR A 406 1.59 -9.25 0.26
CA THR A 406 2.83 -9.88 -0.23
C THR A 406 3.01 -11.28 0.34
N ILE A 407 2.68 -11.49 1.62
CA ILE A 407 2.70 -12.82 2.26
C ILE A 407 1.64 -13.73 1.64
N LEU A 408 0.43 -13.23 1.37
CA LEU A 408 -0.61 -14.02 0.72
C LEU A 408 -0.21 -14.45 -0.70
N LEU A 409 0.38 -13.54 -1.47
CA LEU A 409 0.91 -13.83 -2.81
C LEU A 409 2.04 -14.88 -2.77
N SER A 410 2.95 -14.80 -1.80
CA SER A 410 4.03 -15.78 -1.67
C SER A 410 3.51 -17.15 -1.25
N LEU A 411 2.52 -17.21 -0.36
CA LEU A 411 1.84 -18.46 0.02
C LEU A 411 1.09 -19.07 -1.16
N MET A 412 0.39 -18.26 -1.95
CA MET A 412 -0.31 -18.72 -3.15
C MET A 412 0.67 -19.29 -4.18
N LEU A 413 1.80 -18.63 -4.39
CA LEU A 413 2.87 -19.11 -5.26
C LEU A 413 3.48 -20.42 -4.73
N ALA A 414 3.77 -20.50 -3.44
CA ALA A 414 4.31 -21.70 -2.82
C ALA A 414 3.34 -22.88 -2.94
N PHE A 415 2.04 -22.65 -2.72
CA PHE A 415 0.98 -23.64 -2.90
C PHE A 415 0.89 -24.12 -4.37
N TYR A 416 0.96 -23.19 -5.32
CA TYR A 416 1.00 -23.52 -6.74
C TYR A 416 2.23 -24.37 -7.11
N LEU A 417 3.41 -24.03 -6.60
CA LEU A 417 4.63 -24.81 -6.84
C LEU A 417 4.54 -26.20 -6.18
N TYR A 418 4.00 -26.28 -4.97
CA TYR A 418 3.80 -27.53 -4.25
C TYR A 418 2.87 -28.49 -5.00
N THR A 419 1.70 -28.00 -5.42
CA THR A 419 0.72 -28.80 -6.19
C THR A 419 1.28 -29.27 -7.53
N ARG A 420 2.04 -28.40 -8.24
CA ARG A 420 2.72 -28.77 -9.48
C ARG A 420 3.80 -29.83 -9.26
N HIS A 421 4.57 -29.72 -8.19
CA HIS A 421 5.59 -30.71 -7.83
C HIS A 421 4.97 -32.06 -7.44
N LEU A 422 3.87 -32.05 -6.68
CA LEU A 422 3.15 -33.27 -6.31
C LEU A 422 2.58 -33.98 -7.54
N SER A 423 1.96 -33.23 -8.45
CA SER A 423 1.44 -33.76 -9.72
C SER A 423 2.53 -34.46 -10.54
N ARG A 424 3.74 -33.87 -10.63
CA ARG A 424 4.89 -34.49 -11.31
C ARG A 424 5.32 -35.80 -10.65
N LYS A 425 5.33 -35.86 -9.31
CA LYS A 425 5.68 -37.08 -8.57
C LYS A 425 4.67 -38.20 -8.83
N ILE A 426 3.37 -37.89 -8.84
CA ILE A 426 2.32 -38.86 -9.12
C ILE A 426 2.53 -39.50 -10.49
N VAL A 427 2.75 -38.70 -11.53
CA VAL A 427 2.98 -39.20 -12.90
C VAL A 427 4.21 -40.11 -12.99
N ILE A 428 5.31 -39.78 -12.29
CA ILE A 428 6.53 -40.61 -12.30
C ILE A 428 6.28 -41.94 -11.57
N VAL A 429 5.59 -41.90 -10.41
CA VAL A 429 5.28 -43.12 -9.65
C VAL A 429 4.36 -44.03 -10.47
N GLU A 430 3.33 -43.47 -11.10
CA GLU A 430 2.41 -44.20 -11.96
C GLU A 430 3.15 -44.91 -13.11
N LYS A 431 4.03 -44.20 -13.81
CA LYS A 431 4.86 -44.78 -14.87
C LYS A 431 5.76 -45.92 -14.36
N LYS A 432 6.41 -45.75 -13.21
CA LYS A 432 7.23 -46.81 -12.60
C LYS A 432 6.40 -48.03 -12.19
N THR A 433 5.20 -47.81 -11.67
CA THR A 433 4.30 -48.91 -11.31
C THR A 433 3.81 -49.68 -12.53
N THR A 434 3.51 -48.99 -13.64
CA THR A 434 3.13 -49.65 -14.89
C THR A 434 4.28 -50.45 -15.49
N GLU A 435 5.50 -49.90 -15.50
CA GLU A 435 6.69 -50.61 -15.99
C GLU A 435 7.00 -51.86 -15.14
N ALA A 436 6.92 -51.75 -13.82
CA ALA A 436 7.12 -52.88 -12.91
C ALA A 436 6.05 -53.98 -13.10
N ALA A 437 4.79 -53.60 -13.32
CA ALA A 437 3.71 -54.54 -13.59
C ALA A 437 3.92 -55.30 -14.91
N MET A 438 4.32 -54.60 -15.97
CA MET A 438 4.64 -55.23 -17.26
C MET A 438 5.82 -56.21 -17.15
N GLN A 439 6.86 -55.86 -16.38
CA GLN A 439 7.99 -56.77 -16.17
C GLN A 439 7.58 -58.03 -15.40
N ALA A 440 6.78 -57.89 -14.35
CA ALA A 440 6.29 -59.03 -13.57
C ALA A 440 5.43 -59.98 -14.42
N GLU A 441 4.62 -59.44 -15.33
CA GLU A 441 3.83 -60.24 -16.27
C GLU A 441 4.71 -61.00 -17.26
N ALA A 442 5.73 -60.36 -17.83
CA ALA A 442 6.69 -60.99 -18.71
C ALA A 442 7.45 -62.14 -18.01
N ASP A 443 7.91 -61.92 -16.78
CA ASP A 443 8.61 -62.93 -15.98
C ASP A 443 7.72 -64.14 -15.67
N ASN A 444 6.43 -63.91 -15.37
CA ASN A 444 5.47 -64.99 -15.14
C ASN A 444 5.25 -65.83 -16.40
N MET A 445 5.10 -65.19 -17.57
CA MET A 445 4.98 -65.90 -18.85
C MET A 445 6.22 -66.75 -19.18
N ALA A 446 7.42 -66.25 -18.86
CA ALA A 446 8.67 -66.99 -19.05
C ALA A 446 8.73 -68.23 -18.14
N LYS A 447 8.35 -68.10 -16.86
CA LYS A 447 8.30 -69.22 -15.92
C LYS A 447 7.35 -70.33 -16.35
N ASP A 448 6.19 -69.97 -16.89
CA ASP A 448 5.21 -70.96 -17.33
C ASP A 448 5.66 -71.70 -18.60
N ARG A 449 6.35 -71.02 -19.51
CA ARG A 449 7.01 -71.66 -20.67
C ARG A 449 8.07 -72.66 -20.21
N LEU A 450 8.96 -72.28 -19.28
CA LEU A 450 10.01 -73.16 -18.77
C LEU A 450 9.44 -74.45 -18.15
N LYS A 451 8.39 -74.35 -17.34
CA LYS A 451 7.73 -75.54 -16.76
C LYS A 451 7.21 -76.51 -17.83
N SER A 452 6.58 -75.97 -18.88
CA SER A 452 6.07 -76.77 -19.99
C SER A 452 7.19 -77.49 -20.73
N GLU A 453 8.32 -76.82 -20.94
CA GLU A 453 9.49 -77.38 -21.61
C GLU A 453 10.15 -78.50 -20.80
N ILE A 454 10.36 -78.31 -19.50
CA ILE A 454 10.92 -79.34 -18.61
C ILE A 454 10.09 -80.64 -18.68
N SER A 455 8.76 -80.51 -18.68
CA SER A 455 7.88 -81.68 -18.75
C SER A 455 8.03 -82.46 -20.06
N HIS A 456 8.29 -81.77 -21.17
CA HIS A 456 8.48 -82.40 -22.47
C HIS A 456 9.79 -83.20 -22.52
N ASP A 457 10.86 -82.62 -21.97
CA ASP A 457 12.21 -83.18 -22.05
C ASP A 457 12.42 -84.34 -21.09
N VAL A 458 11.65 -84.42 -19.98
CA VAL A 458 11.57 -85.63 -19.13
C VAL A 458 10.81 -86.76 -19.83
N ARG A 459 9.71 -86.44 -20.51
CA ARG A 459 8.82 -87.46 -21.11
C ARG A 459 9.51 -88.24 -22.24
N THR A 460 10.35 -87.58 -23.04
CA THR A 460 10.99 -88.17 -24.23
C THR A 460 11.89 -89.38 -23.92
N PRO A 461 12.96 -89.26 -23.09
CA PRO A 461 13.81 -90.40 -22.74
C PRO A 461 13.08 -91.42 -21.86
N LEU A 462 12.13 -91.00 -21.02
CA LEU A 462 11.29 -91.92 -20.26
C LEU A 462 10.47 -92.85 -21.17
N ASN A 463 9.88 -92.30 -22.24
CA ASN A 463 9.17 -93.09 -23.24
C ASN A 463 10.11 -94.06 -23.97
N VAL A 464 11.38 -93.69 -24.20
CA VAL A 464 12.39 -94.59 -24.80
C VAL A 464 12.73 -95.75 -23.86
N VAL A 465 12.94 -95.47 -22.56
CA VAL A 465 13.17 -96.50 -21.53
C VAL A 465 11.99 -97.47 -21.44
N VAL A 466 10.75 -96.94 -21.36
CA VAL A 466 9.53 -97.76 -21.30
C VAL A 466 9.35 -98.57 -22.58
N GLY A 467 9.54 -97.96 -23.76
CA GLY A 467 9.37 -98.62 -25.04
C GLY A 467 10.36 -99.78 -25.26
N PHE A 468 11.65 -99.59 -24.96
CA PHE A 468 12.61 -100.69 -25.06
C PHE A 468 12.40 -101.77 -23.99
N ALA A 469 11.96 -101.40 -22.78
CA ALA A 469 11.60 -102.37 -21.75
C ALA A 469 10.38 -103.23 -22.15
N GLU A 470 9.38 -102.61 -22.79
CA GLU A 470 8.25 -103.32 -23.40
C GLU A 470 8.73 -104.26 -24.51
N LEU A 471 9.58 -103.81 -25.44
CA LEU A 471 10.10 -104.65 -26.53
C LEU A 471 10.88 -105.88 -26.01
N ILE A 472 11.66 -105.74 -24.93
CA ILE A 472 12.35 -106.88 -24.28
C ILE A 472 11.36 -107.88 -23.66
N THR A 473 10.25 -107.40 -23.10
CA THR A 473 9.28 -108.23 -22.38
C THR A 473 8.22 -108.86 -23.27
N SER A 474 7.90 -108.25 -24.42
CA SER A 474 6.80 -108.69 -25.30
C SER A 474 7.21 -109.57 -26.49
N SER A 475 8.50 -109.73 -26.78
CA SER A 475 8.96 -110.52 -27.95
C SER A 475 9.43 -111.93 -27.56
N GLU A 476 8.76 -112.95 -28.11
CA GLU A 476 9.05 -114.38 -27.88
C GLU A 476 10.31 -114.88 -28.63
N ILE A 477 10.86 -114.09 -29.58
CA ILE A 477 12.07 -114.41 -30.35
C ILE A 477 12.93 -113.14 -30.48
N LEU A 478 13.77 -112.90 -29.47
CA LEU A 478 14.85 -111.92 -29.52
C LEU A 478 16.18 -112.68 -29.41
N ASP A 479 17.08 -112.48 -30.37
CA ASP A 479 18.44 -113.00 -30.24
C ASP A 479 19.18 -112.33 -29.07
N SER A 480 20.28 -112.95 -28.65
CA SER A 480 21.08 -112.46 -27.51
C SER A 480 21.72 -111.10 -27.75
N GLU A 481 21.92 -110.71 -29.01
CA GLU A 481 22.58 -109.46 -29.39
C GLU A 481 21.61 -108.28 -29.29
N ALA A 482 20.39 -108.43 -29.82
CA ALA A 482 19.32 -107.44 -29.71
C ALA A 482 18.86 -107.22 -28.26
N LYS A 483 18.79 -108.27 -27.41
CA LYS A 483 18.51 -108.08 -25.97
C LYS A 483 19.59 -107.26 -25.27
N ARG A 484 20.85 -107.46 -25.63
CA ARG A 484 21.97 -106.69 -25.06
C ARG A 484 21.92 -105.24 -25.54
N GLU A 485 21.66 -105.02 -26.82
CA GLU A 485 21.54 -103.68 -27.40
C GLU A 485 20.37 -102.90 -26.79
N TYR A 486 19.18 -103.51 -26.66
CA TYR A 486 18.04 -102.85 -26.01
C TYR A 486 18.26 -102.62 -24.51
N GLY A 487 18.90 -103.57 -23.82
CA GLY A 487 19.31 -103.40 -22.43
C GLY A 487 20.29 -102.23 -22.27
N GLN A 488 21.23 -102.08 -23.21
CA GLN A 488 22.14 -100.94 -23.27
C GLN A 488 21.38 -99.64 -23.55
N MET A 489 20.44 -99.61 -24.49
CA MET A 489 19.63 -98.41 -24.76
C MET A 489 18.78 -97.98 -23.56
N ILE A 490 18.18 -98.93 -22.82
CA ILE A 490 17.47 -98.65 -21.57
C ILE A 490 18.43 -98.05 -20.55
N GLN A 491 19.58 -98.68 -20.35
CA GLN A 491 20.56 -98.22 -19.37
C GLN A 491 21.04 -96.80 -19.69
N THR A 492 21.46 -96.55 -20.93
CA THR A 492 21.90 -95.24 -21.38
C THR A 492 20.80 -94.19 -21.19
N ASN A 493 19.57 -94.44 -21.66
CA ASN A 493 18.49 -93.44 -21.52
C ASN A 493 18.05 -93.22 -20.07
N ALA A 494 18.12 -94.24 -19.21
CA ALA A 494 17.83 -94.10 -17.77
C ALA A 494 18.91 -93.27 -17.06
N GLU A 495 20.18 -93.47 -17.40
CA GLU A 495 21.31 -92.68 -16.92
C GLU A 495 21.21 -91.22 -17.41
N SER A 496 20.90 -91.00 -18.68
CA SER A 496 20.64 -89.67 -19.27
C SER A 496 19.50 -88.95 -18.55
N LEU A 497 18.38 -89.63 -18.29
CA LEU A 497 17.22 -89.06 -17.60
C LEU A 497 17.55 -88.69 -16.16
N LEU A 498 18.27 -89.54 -15.43
CA LEU A 498 18.72 -89.25 -14.07
C LEU A 498 19.66 -88.04 -14.05
N ASN A 499 20.57 -87.93 -15.02
CA ASN A 499 21.45 -86.77 -15.16
C ASN A 499 20.67 -85.48 -15.44
N TYR A 500 19.66 -85.54 -16.32
CA TYR A 500 18.79 -84.41 -16.63
C TYR A 500 17.96 -83.95 -15.41
N ILE A 501 17.36 -84.89 -14.68
CA ILE A 501 16.61 -84.59 -13.43
C ILE A 501 17.52 -83.96 -12.39
N ASN A 502 18.72 -84.52 -12.18
CA ASN A 502 19.68 -83.95 -11.23
C ASN A 502 20.10 -82.54 -11.62
N THR A 503 20.31 -82.30 -12.92
CA THR A 503 20.65 -80.98 -13.45
C THR A 503 19.51 -79.96 -13.24
N ILE A 504 18.25 -80.36 -13.42
CA ILE A 504 17.08 -79.50 -13.12
C ILE A 504 16.95 -79.24 -11.62
N LEU A 505 17.18 -80.25 -10.77
CA LEU A 505 17.13 -80.07 -9.31
C LEU A 505 18.23 -79.12 -8.81
N GLU A 506 19.41 -79.17 -9.43
CA GLU A 506 20.46 -78.18 -9.19
C GLU A 506 20.03 -76.77 -9.57
N LEU A 507 19.44 -76.59 -10.76
CA LEU A 507 18.90 -75.29 -11.18
C LEU A 507 17.79 -74.79 -10.24
N SER A 508 16.86 -75.65 -9.82
CA SER A 508 15.78 -75.27 -8.90
C SER A 508 16.33 -74.85 -7.53
N ARG A 509 17.38 -75.51 -7.03
CA ARG A 509 18.06 -75.11 -5.79
C ARG A 509 18.78 -73.78 -5.96
N LEU A 510 19.33 -73.51 -7.15
CA LEU A 510 19.96 -72.25 -7.51
C LEU A 510 18.91 -71.12 -7.49
N GLU A 511 17.82 -71.25 -8.24
CA GLU A 511 16.76 -70.23 -8.32
C GLU A 511 16.06 -69.96 -6.98
N SER A 512 15.93 -70.98 -6.13
CA SER A 512 15.36 -70.82 -4.79
C SER A 512 16.35 -70.28 -3.75
N GLY A 513 17.60 -69.99 -4.13
CA GLY A 513 18.65 -69.49 -3.24
C GLY A 513 19.09 -70.50 -2.17
N LYS A 514 18.78 -71.79 -2.37
CA LYS A 514 19.06 -72.86 -1.41
C LYS A 514 20.44 -73.50 -1.56
N ILE A 515 21.21 -73.12 -2.59
CA ILE A 515 22.61 -73.56 -2.73
C ILE A 515 23.48 -72.80 -1.73
N GLN A 516 24.11 -73.54 -0.81
CA GLN A 516 25.17 -73.03 0.05
C GLN A 516 26.49 -73.62 -0.43
N TYR A 517 27.39 -72.76 -0.92
CA TYR A 517 28.75 -73.15 -1.28
C TYR A 517 29.64 -73.17 -0.03
N LYS A 518 30.46 -74.20 0.12
CA LYS A 518 31.45 -74.29 1.19
C LYS A 518 32.70 -73.52 0.78
N LYS A 519 33.19 -72.64 1.64
CA LYS A 519 34.43 -71.89 1.39
C LYS A 519 35.57 -72.61 2.11
N GLU A 520 36.48 -73.19 1.35
CA GLU A 520 37.66 -73.89 1.86
C GLU A 520 38.92 -73.51 1.08
N GLU A 521 40.07 -73.54 1.76
CA GLU A 521 41.37 -73.24 1.14
C GLU A 521 41.81 -74.40 0.24
N CYS A 522 41.94 -74.13 -1.05
CA CYS A 522 42.32 -75.10 -2.06
C CYS A 522 43.48 -74.60 -2.90
N ASP A 523 44.49 -75.44 -3.12
CA ASP A 523 45.50 -75.19 -4.16
C ASP A 523 44.87 -75.43 -5.54
N ILE A 524 44.60 -74.35 -6.26
CA ILE A 524 43.84 -74.38 -7.51
C ILE A 524 44.61 -75.06 -8.64
N VAL A 525 45.95 -74.94 -8.66
CA VAL A 525 46.80 -75.55 -9.68
C VAL A 525 46.78 -77.07 -9.52
N ARG A 526 46.95 -77.54 -8.27
CA ARG A 526 46.85 -78.95 -7.93
C ARG A 526 45.45 -79.51 -8.18
N LEU A 527 44.40 -78.74 -7.90
CA LEU A 527 43.01 -79.15 -8.16
C LEU A 527 42.74 -79.33 -9.65
N CYS A 528 43.21 -78.40 -10.49
CA CYS A 528 43.12 -78.52 -11.96
C CYS A 528 43.87 -79.76 -12.47
N HIS A 529 45.09 -80.01 -11.99
CA HIS A 529 45.83 -81.23 -12.33
C HIS A 529 45.06 -82.50 -12.00
N ASN A 530 44.46 -82.58 -10.80
CA ASN A 530 43.67 -83.75 -10.39
C ASN A 530 42.45 -83.97 -11.30
N VAL A 531 41.74 -82.90 -11.66
CA VAL A 531 40.57 -82.99 -12.56
C VAL A 531 40.98 -83.44 -13.96
N ILE A 532 42.06 -82.87 -14.49
CA ILE A 532 42.58 -83.21 -15.82
C ILE A 532 43.05 -84.67 -15.85
N GLN A 533 43.76 -85.12 -14.83
CA GLN A 533 44.17 -86.51 -14.69
C GLN A 533 42.95 -87.44 -14.64
N MET A 534 41.93 -87.11 -13.84
CA MET A 534 40.70 -87.90 -13.74
C MET A 534 39.94 -88.01 -15.07
N VAL A 535 39.86 -86.91 -15.84
CA VAL A 535 39.20 -86.90 -17.17
C VAL A 535 40.02 -87.71 -18.19
N THR A 536 41.34 -87.64 -18.11
CA THR A 536 42.26 -88.36 -19.02
C THR A 536 42.28 -89.87 -18.74
N GLU A 537 42.32 -90.28 -17.48
CA GLU A 537 42.32 -91.70 -17.08
C GLU A 537 41.03 -92.44 -17.44
N LYS A 538 39.89 -91.73 -17.45
CA LYS A 538 38.58 -92.30 -17.79
C LYS A 538 38.27 -92.26 -19.28
N ASP A 539 39.17 -91.73 -20.12
CA ASP A 539 38.98 -91.49 -21.56
C ASP A 539 37.67 -90.76 -21.91
N VAL A 540 37.21 -89.87 -21.02
CA VAL A 540 35.89 -89.22 -21.12
C VAL A 540 35.82 -88.19 -22.23
N LEU A 541 36.96 -87.58 -22.58
CA LEU A 541 37.06 -86.53 -23.60
C LEU A 541 37.30 -87.10 -25.02
N ASN A 542 37.59 -88.41 -25.13
CA ASN A 542 38.00 -89.05 -26.38
C ASN A 542 39.13 -88.23 -27.06
N GLY A 543 40.15 -87.81 -26.30
CA GLY A 543 41.08 -86.75 -26.73
C GLY A 543 42.18 -86.40 -25.72
N MET A 544 42.89 -85.29 -25.94
CA MET A 544 44.00 -84.83 -25.09
C MET A 544 43.68 -83.50 -24.42
N VAL A 545 43.87 -83.43 -23.09
CA VAL A 545 43.84 -82.18 -22.33
C VAL A 545 45.25 -81.73 -22.00
N SER A 546 45.58 -80.48 -22.29
CA SER A 546 46.84 -79.86 -21.85
C SER A 546 46.57 -78.74 -20.86
N LEU A 547 47.40 -78.63 -19.83
CA LEU A 547 47.33 -77.57 -18.83
C LEU A 547 48.51 -76.60 -19.07
N GLN A 548 48.21 -75.33 -19.29
CA GLN A 548 49.18 -74.25 -19.42
C GLN A 548 49.06 -73.33 -18.19
N VAL A 549 50.04 -73.38 -17.30
CA VAL A 549 50.06 -72.58 -16.07
C VAL A 549 51.37 -71.82 -15.97
N GLY A 550 51.29 -70.53 -15.64
CA GLY A 550 52.47 -69.69 -15.34
C GLY A 550 52.81 -69.59 -13.83
N ILE A 551 52.17 -70.41 -13.00
CA ILE A 551 52.27 -70.41 -11.53
C ILE A 551 52.32 -71.85 -11.01
N ASP A 552 53.19 -72.14 -10.02
CA ASP A 552 53.40 -73.52 -9.54
C ASP A 552 52.32 -73.98 -8.54
N SER A 553 51.86 -73.08 -7.67
CA SER A 553 50.86 -73.36 -6.63
C SER A 553 50.21 -72.05 -6.20
N LEU A 554 48.89 -72.06 -5.98
CA LEU A 554 48.16 -70.89 -5.48
C LEU A 554 46.93 -71.32 -4.69
N ILE A 555 46.89 -70.92 -3.42
CA ILE A 555 45.79 -71.22 -2.51
C ILE A 555 44.69 -70.17 -2.73
N ILE A 556 43.48 -70.65 -3.00
CA ILE A 556 42.28 -69.82 -3.18
C ILE A 556 41.17 -70.30 -2.26
N LEU A 557 40.23 -69.40 -1.92
CA LEU A 557 39.03 -69.76 -1.18
C LEU A 557 37.90 -70.11 -2.15
N THR A 558 37.62 -71.40 -2.32
CA THR A 558 36.55 -71.89 -3.20
C THR A 558 35.85 -73.11 -2.60
N ASP A 559 34.83 -73.64 -3.27
CA ASP A 559 34.21 -74.92 -2.92
C ASP A 559 34.87 -76.00 -3.77
N LYS A 560 35.64 -76.90 -3.13
CA LYS A 560 36.46 -77.89 -3.86
C LYS A 560 35.61 -78.83 -4.68
N GLU A 561 34.55 -79.37 -4.10
CA GLU A 561 33.67 -80.35 -4.75
C GLU A 561 32.95 -79.71 -5.94
N ARG A 562 32.45 -78.48 -5.77
CA ARG A 562 31.78 -77.75 -6.84
C ARG A 562 32.74 -77.28 -7.91
N PHE A 563 33.95 -76.86 -7.57
CA PHE A 563 34.97 -76.49 -8.55
C PHE A 563 35.37 -77.70 -9.41
N VAL A 564 35.55 -78.87 -8.79
CA VAL A 564 35.80 -80.13 -9.52
C VAL A 564 34.66 -80.42 -10.48
N SER A 565 33.41 -80.39 -10.01
CA SER A 565 32.24 -80.62 -10.87
C SER A 565 32.14 -79.60 -12.01
N PHE A 566 32.40 -78.33 -11.72
CA PHE A 566 32.41 -77.23 -12.68
C PHE A 566 33.46 -77.49 -13.76
N LEU A 567 34.73 -77.70 -13.39
CA LEU A 567 35.82 -77.90 -14.35
C LEU A 567 35.64 -79.19 -15.14
N THR A 568 35.18 -80.29 -14.51
CA THR A 568 34.83 -81.52 -15.23
C THR A 568 33.76 -81.27 -16.27
N SER A 569 32.73 -80.46 -15.98
CA SER A 569 31.68 -80.15 -16.96
C SER A 569 32.19 -79.36 -18.17
N LEU A 570 33.26 -78.57 -18.03
CA LEU A 570 33.88 -77.85 -19.16
C LEU A 570 34.76 -78.78 -20.02
N LEU A 571 35.13 -79.94 -19.50
CA LEU A 571 36.06 -80.90 -20.11
C LEU A 571 35.38 -82.21 -20.52
N THR A 572 34.05 -82.31 -20.41
CA THR A 572 33.29 -83.52 -20.73
C THR A 572 32.40 -83.24 -21.94
N PRO A 573 32.47 -84.04 -23.01
CA PRO A 573 31.54 -83.96 -24.13
C PRO A 573 30.11 -84.25 -23.70
N THR A 574 29.15 -83.75 -24.46
CA THR A 574 27.73 -84.11 -24.24
C THR A 574 27.46 -85.49 -24.84
N GLU A 575 26.51 -86.24 -24.26
CA GLU A 575 26.17 -87.60 -24.70
C GLU A 575 25.91 -87.68 -26.21
N GLY A 576 26.57 -88.61 -26.90
CA GLY A 576 26.45 -88.82 -28.35
C GLY A 576 27.54 -88.14 -29.20
N ASP A 577 28.44 -87.37 -28.59
CA ASP A 577 29.58 -86.75 -29.26
C ASP A 577 30.78 -87.71 -29.37
N MET A 578 31.19 -88.02 -30.60
CA MET A 578 32.32 -88.91 -30.92
C MET A 578 33.55 -88.13 -31.43
N GLU A 579 33.52 -86.80 -31.40
CA GLU A 579 34.65 -85.99 -31.86
C GLU A 579 35.86 -86.11 -30.94
N CYS A 580 37.06 -86.08 -31.53
CA CYS A 580 38.31 -86.10 -30.78
C CYS A 580 38.74 -84.69 -30.38
N TYR A 581 38.79 -84.42 -29.09
CA TYR A 581 39.06 -83.06 -28.58
C TYR A 581 40.53 -82.85 -28.21
N ARG A 582 41.06 -81.68 -28.56
CA ARG A 582 42.33 -81.17 -28.03
C ARG A 582 42.06 -79.90 -27.24
N THR A 583 41.75 -80.07 -25.96
CA THR A 583 41.35 -78.98 -25.06
C THR A 583 42.55 -78.44 -24.30
N THR A 584 42.66 -77.12 -24.21
CA THR A 584 43.73 -76.46 -23.46
C THR A 584 43.12 -75.66 -22.32
N VAL A 585 43.51 -75.96 -21.08
CA VAL A 585 43.18 -75.15 -19.91
C VAL A 585 44.34 -74.21 -19.66
N ARG A 586 44.13 -72.92 -19.89
CA ARG A 586 45.14 -71.87 -19.66
C ARG A 586 44.80 -71.10 -18.41
N ILE A 587 45.76 -70.99 -17.49
CA ILE A 587 45.63 -70.26 -16.23
C ILE A 587 46.64 -69.12 -16.19
N ASN A 588 46.16 -67.88 -16.04
CA ASN A 588 46.98 -66.70 -15.91
C ASN A 588 46.64 -65.94 -14.61
N TYR A 589 47.67 -65.57 -13.84
CA TYR A 589 47.50 -64.85 -12.58
C TYR A 589 47.93 -63.39 -12.71
N GLU A 590 46.97 -62.47 -12.59
CA GLU A 590 47.24 -61.03 -12.62
C GLU A 590 47.44 -60.49 -11.19
N LYS A 591 48.70 -60.47 -10.73
CA LYS A 591 49.09 -60.05 -9.37
C LYS A 591 48.56 -58.68 -8.95
N ASN A 592 48.45 -57.72 -9.87
CA ASN A 592 48.01 -56.35 -9.54
C ASN A 592 46.52 -56.26 -9.20
N LYS A 593 45.69 -57.17 -9.72
CA LYS A 593 44.24 -57.19 -9.48
C LYS A 593 43.81 -58.30 -8.55
N SER A 594 44.73 -59.19 -8.13
CA SER A 594 44.45 -60.39 -7.36
C SER A 594 43.36 -61.26 -8.02
N ILE A 595 43.44 -61.45 -9.35
CA ILE A 595 42.47 -62.25 -10.11
C ILE A 595 43.19 -63.33 -10.91
N LEU A 596 42.64 -64.54 -10.88
CA LEU A 596 42.98 -65.63 -11.79
C LEU A 596 42.06 -65.61 -13.00
N TYR A 597 42.64 -65.71 -14.18
CA TYR A 597 41.94 -65.88 -15.45
C TYR A 597 42.13 -67.31 -15.93
N PHE A 598 41.03 -67.93 -16.30
CA PHE A 598 40.97 -69.25 -16.90
C PHE A 598 40.39 -69.13 -18.31
N ASP A 599 41.10 -69.68 -19.30
CA ASP A 599 40.57 -69.90 -20.63
C ASP A 599 40.59 -71.40 -20.92
N VAL A 600 39.41 -72.00 -21.08
CA VAL A 600 39.25 -73.40 -21.51
C VAL A 600 38.97 -73.38 -23.01
N ILE A 601 40.02 -73.55 -23.80
CA ILE A 601 40.01 -73.45 -25.27
C ILE A 601 39.67 -74.80 -25.87
N ASN A 602 38.80 -74.80 -26.89
CA ASN A 602 38.18 -76.00 -27.45
C ASN A 602 37.43 -76.82 -26.39
N SER A 603 36.68 -76.13 -25.52
CA SER A 603 35.79 -76.80 -24.58
C SER A 603 34.61 -77.43 -25.35
N PRO A 604 34.27 -78.71 -25.11
CA PRO A 604 33.08 -79.33 -25.69
C PRO A 604 31.80 -78.55 -25.37
N LEU A 605 31.72 -77.94 -24.18
CA LEU A 605 30.56 -77.18 -23.72
C LEU A 605 30.41 -75.81 -24.41
N ALA A 606 31.41 -75.32 -25.15
CA ALA A 606 31.37 -74.00 -25.81
C ALA A 606 30.83 -73.99 -27.25
N LYS A 607 30.59 -75.15 -27.87
CA LYS A 607 30.20 -75.24 -29.31
C LYS A 607 28.71 -74.91 -29.54
N VAL A 608 28.43 -74.12 -30.58
CA VAL A 608 27.06 -73.73 -31.02
C VAL A 608 26.23 -74.91 -31.54
N ARG A 609 26.87 -75.93 -32.10
CA ARG A 609 26.19 -77.03 -32.81
C ARG A 609 25.37 -77.94 -31.88
N PHE A 610 25.46 -77.75 -30.56
CA PHE A 610 24.75 -78.52 -29.56
C PHE A 610 24.19 -77.63 -28.44
N GLU A 611 23.33 -76.66 -28.81
CA GLU A 611 22.36 -76.04 -27.90
C GLU A 611 21.35 -77.10 -27.42
N SER A 612 21.82 -78.11 -26.68
CA SER A 612 20.95 -78.94 -25.88
C SER A 612 20.53 -78.10 -24.67
N LYS A 613 19.26 -78.19 -24.26
CA LYS A 613 18.77 -77.47 -23.08
C LYS A 613 19.56 -77.82 -21.81
N THR A 614 20.12 -79.03 -21.73
CA THR A 614 21.05 -79.44 -20.67
C THR A 614 22.32 -78.60 -20.65
N SER A 615 22.88 -78.25 -21.82
CA SER A 615 24.07 -77.40 -21.94
C SER A 615 23.78 -75.97 -21.47
N LEU A 616 22.62 -75.42 -21.80
CA LEU A 616 22.18 -74.08 -21.35
C LEU A 616 22.02 -74.04 -19.83
N ILE A 617 21.35 -75.02 -19.24
CA ILE A 617 21.20 -75.13 -17.78
C ILE A 617 22.57 -75.29 -17.11
N ARG A 618 23.48 -76.07 -17.71
CA ARG A 618 24.84 -76.24 -17.19
C ARG A 618 25.62 -74.92 -17.21
N HIS A 619 25.48 -74.10 -18.26
CA HIS A 619 26.06 -72.76 -18.29
C HIS A 619 25.52 -71.86 -17.19
N GLU A 620 24.22 -71.89 -16.89
CA GLU A 620 23.64 -71.09 -15.81
C GLU A 620 24.15 -71.52 -14.42
N ILE A 621 24.21 -72.83 -14.17
CA ILE A 621 24.77 -73.37 -12.93
C ILE A 621 26.24 -72.96 -12.76
N ASN A 622 27.01 -73.07 -13.84
CA ASN A 622 28.43 -72.72 -13.88
C ASN A 622 28.63 -71.20 -13.67
N ALA A 623 27.84 -70.36 -14.35
CA ALA A 623 27.90 -68.92 -14.20
C ALA A 623 27.55 -68.48 -12.77
N HIS A 624 26.51 -69.06 -12.16
CA HIS A 624 26.14 -68.75 -10.79
C HIS A 624 27.24 -69.12 -9.78
N PHE A 625 27.88 -70.29 -9.95
CA PHE A 625 29.02 -70.67 -9.12
C PHE A 625 30.14 -69.64 -9.21
N ILE A 626 30.56 -69.26 -10.42
CA ILE A 626 31.63 -68.26 -10.62
C ILE A 626 31.22 -66.88 -10.07
N HIS A 627 30.00 -66.43 -10.33
CA HIS A 627 29.48 -65.14 -9.83
C HIS A 627 29.39 -65.11 -8.30
N TYR A 628 29.06 -66.23 -7.64
CA TYR A 628 29.03 -66.32 -6.17
C TYR A 628 30.40 -66.02 -5.55
N PHE A 629 31.48 -66.44 -6.22
CA PHE A 629 32.85 -66.11 -5.83
C PHE A 629 33.34 -64.78 -6.39
N GLY A 630 32.48 -63.94 -6.98
CA GLY A 630 32.83 -62.61 -7.49
C GLY A 630 33.54 -62.62 -8.85
N GLY A 631 33.57 -63.77 -9.53
CA GLY A 631 34.16 -63.92 -10.85
C GLY A 631 33.23 -63.49 -11.99
N ILE A 632 33.71 -63.62 -13.22
CA ILE A 632 32.96 -63.43 -14.46
C ILE A 632 33.00 -64.74 -15.23
N TYR A 633 31.89 -65.18 -15.82
CA TYR A 633 31.81 -66.36 -16.69
C TYR A 633 31.35 -65.95 -18.08
N LYS A 634 32.09 -66.31 -19.13
CA LYS A 634 31.81 -65.95 -20.52
C LYS A 634 32.04 -67.12 -21.46
N VAL A 635 31.04 -67.41 -22.29
CA VAL A 635 31.12 -68.41 -23.36
C VAL A 635 31.40 -67.69 -24.68
N GLN A 636 32.38 -68.17 -25.44
CA GLN A 636 32.79 -67.62 -26.72
C GLN A 636 32.83 -68.75 -27.75
N ALA A 637 31.72 -68.93 -28.45
CA ALA A 637 31.58 -69.97 -29.47
C ALA A 637 32.52 -69.80 -30.68
N GLU A 638 32.81 -68.55 -31.06
CA GLU A 638 33.61 -68.17 -32.24
C GLU A 638 34.84 -67.34 -31.84
N ALA A 639 35.70 -67.89 -30.98
CA ALA A 639 36.99 -67.25 -30.66
C ALA A 639 38.09 -67.68 -31.66
N GLU A 640 39.12 -66.84 -31.83
CA GLU A 640 40.21 -67.06 -32.79
C GLU A 640 40.96 -68.40 -32.60
N GLU A 641 41.06 -68.89 -31.36
CA GLU A 641 41.71 -70.16 -31.00
C GLU A 641 40.73 -71.36 -30.95
N GLY A 642 39.44 -71.14 -31.26
CA GLY A 642 38.35 -72.11 -31.19
C GLY A 642 37.37 -71.87 -30.03
N PRO A 643 36.28 -72.66 -29.90
CA PRO A 643 35.24 -72.45 -28.90
C PRO A 643 35.81 -72.42 -27.47
N THR A 644 35.66 -71.29 -26.79
CA THR A 644 36.36 -70.99 -25.52
C THR A 644 35.39 -70.61 -24.41
N ILE A 645 35.62 -71.15 -23.21
CA ILE A 645 34.96 -70.68 -21.98
C ILE A 645 35.99 -69.95 -21.14
N SER A 646 35.77 -68.64 -20.96
CA SER A 646 36.63 -67.79 -20.15
C SER A 646 35.95 -67.52 -18.81
N PHE A 647 36.66 -67.72 -17.71
CA PHE A 647 36.16 -67.33 -16.40
C PHE A 647 37.24 -66.76 -15.47
N THR A 648 36.82 -65.99 -14.49
CA THR A 648 37.72 -65.40 -13.49
C THR A 648 37.42 -65.86 -12.07
N LEU A 649 38.44 -65.92 -11.24
CA LEU A 649 38.31 -66.13 -9.80
C LEU A 649 39.13 -65.05 -9.06
N PRO A 650 38.48 -64.09 -8.37
CA PRO A 650 39.19 -63.17 -7.49
C PRO A 650 39.70 -63.91 -6.24
N LEU A 651 40.88 -63.52 -5.77
CA LEU A 651 41.56 -64.07 -4.59
C LEU A 651 41.15 -63.39 -3.30
#